data_AF-A0A3D3R9S3-F1
#
_entry.id   AF-A0A3D3R9S3-F1
#
_cell.length_a   1.000
_cell.length_b   1.000
_cell.length_c   1.000
_cell.angle_alpha   90.00
_cell.angle_beta   90.00
_cell.angle_gamma   90.00
#
_symmetry.space_group_name_H-M   'P 1'
#
loop_
_entity.id
_entity.type
_entity.pdbx_description
1 polymer ?
#
loop_
_entity_poly.entity_id
_entity_poly.type
_entity_poly.pdbx_seq_one_letter_code
_entity_poly.pdbx_strand_id
1 'polypeptide(L)'
;MNSLNQILDDYEQLWQSGVQPQLDQFVEQLELSQADQQAVLSELIAVDLEYQARLSASQQPSDTESATPASVTVTDNTSGIYTLDFYADRWPDLFSNTDHCASLIAEEYRIRHRWGDQPDMQEYIERYGDSAVLRRELEAVQRELALDSREATEKTSLTGTSPLLFLNLPAHFGRYQLLSLIGKGGMGEVYRARDTQLDREVALKLPRLDQNAPLLKERFLNEARTAATLRHPHICPIYDSGQLDGQLYLTMAYIEGQNLQELWASPAYHSVLDNLEMLIKVARAIQLAHNQQIIHRDLKPANIMVDAHDEPIVMDFGLAHRVVDNQTPRLTQAGDLVGSPAYMSPEQLEANTDTPGPASDIYSLGVILFEAMTGTLPFKGTLGQLTAAVMRDEPPRPSALQADIDEELEALCLQMLQKMPEARPASMQEVAERLSAIQQRLTRSETIVSNTQKISGNNNRRRNHKRTLIGAAGIAALFCMGIILTLATDKGTLVVRSEVPDISVLVKQGEKTVETLKVSQGTDSTTIYSGQYEIVLQGKNLDGLQVTPEVVTLSRNQQTVVTVERITNQKIEPGQIPSAGVSTEWLAQTQKLPAVEKFHAVIEKLQELNPSFEAKLQKNVFLAYHGGGPNLTVVQVNIQSDHLQDISPIKALQSLQAIGIAGTPRKLSQFKDLSPLTDLDQLRYLTVSMHPQLTEISSLQNLKLKNLTLSNTNFSDLSSLRKLPLERLDLNGSQVTDLSPLSEIQSLIVLELRSTSVSDLSPLKGLPLTEIYLSHTDVSDLSPLQGAPLVKLDFTSTDVTDLTPLKGMPLEELILNNKISDLTPLQGLTLKDLHLDGSEVTDLAPLKGMPLEELNFNHCPQLRDLSPLQGMKLQRLRLYQTDVRDLTPLIGMPLEELRLGAPVSNITPLRDIPLKHLQLQSEELTDLSPLKGIPLEYLKLGYCRQ
;
A
#
# COMPACT_ATOMS: atom_id res chain seq x y z
N MET A 1 36.20 24.12 7.00
CA MET A 1 35.80 23.61 8.33
C MET A 1 34.66 22.66 8.08
N ASN A 2 34.83 21.39 8.46
CA ASN A 2 33.73 20.44 8.44
C ASN A 2 32.62 20.98 9.36
N SER A 3 31.35 20.81 8.99
CA SER A 3 30.25 21.12 9.91
C SER A 3 30.31 20.18 11.11
N LEU A 4 29.81 20.61 12.27
CA LEU A 4 29.69 19.76 13.45
C LEU A 4 29.02 18.42 13.11
N ASN A 5 27.95 18.46 12.32
CA ASN A 5 27.26 17.25 11.85
C ASN A 5 28.17 16.31 11.06
N GLN A 6 29.01 16.82 10.15
CA GLN A 6 29.94 15.97 9.40
C GLN A 6 31.00 15.34 10.34
N ILE A 7 31.45 16.07 11.35
CA ILE A 7 32.42 15.57 12.34
C ILE A 7 31.80 14.45 13.19
N LEU A 8 30.54 14.61 13.59
CA LEU A 8 29.79 13.60 14.33
C LEU A 8 29.51 12.36 13.46
N ASP A 9 29.08 12.56 12.20
CA ASP A 9 28.84 11.48 11.23
C ASP A 9 30.13 10.66 10.99
N ASP A 10 31.28 11.34 10.83
CA ASP A 10 32.58 10.70 10.66
C ASP A 10 32.98 9.89 11.91
N TYR A 11 32.71 10.41 13.12
CA TYR A 11 33.01 9.72 14.38
C TYR A 11 32.09 8.51 14.62
N GLU A 12 30.80 8.63 14.32
CA GLU A 12 29.84 7.53 14.44
C GLU A 12 30.14 6.41 13.44
N GLN A 13 30.57 6.74 12.22
CA GLN A 13 31.00 5.73 11.24
C GLN A 13 32.18 4.88 11.74
N LEU A 14 33.08 5.44 12.55
CA LEU A 14 34.16 4.68 13.17
C LEU A 14 33.59 3.64 14.14
N TRP A 15 32.69 4.04 15.03
CA TRP A 15 31.98 3.13 15.94
C TRP A 15 31.22 2.03 15.18
N GLN A 16 30.52 2.38 14.10
CA GLN A 16 29.75 1.44 13.27
C GLN A 16 30.62 0.46 12.47
N SER A 17 31.87 0.82 12.20
CA SER A 17 32.85 -0.07 11.56
C SER A 17 33.38 -1.17 12.48
N GLY A 18 33.00 -1.15 13.77
CA GLY A 18 33.48 -2.08 14.79
C GLY A 18 34.85 -1.69 15.39
N VAL A 19 35.35 -0.50 15.06
CA VAL A 19 36.58 0.06 15.63
C VAL A 19 36.19 1.08 16.69
N GLN A 20 36.66 0.91 17.94
CA GLN A 20 36.46 1.93 18.97
C GLN A 20 37.37 3.13 18.68
N PRO A 21 36.82 4.29 18.28
CA PRO A 21 37.63 5.47 18.02
C PRO A 21 38.29 5.99 19.31
N GLN A 22 39.48 6.56 19.17
CA GLN A 22 40.18 7.24 20.27
C GLN A 22 39.86 8.73 20.20
N LEU A 23 39.01 9.20 21.13
CA LEU A 23 38.46 10.56 21.14
C LEU A 23 39.56 11.64 21.13
N ASP A 24 40.65 11.46 21.90
CA ASP A 24 41.83 12.35 21.90
C ASP A 24 42.41 12.54 20.48
N GLN A 25 42.67 11.42 19.80
CA GLN A 25 43.32 11.42 18.50
C GLN A 25 42.41 11.98 17.42
N PHE A 26 41.11 11.71 17.53
CA PHE A 26 40.12 12.22 16.60
C PHE A 26 40.01 13.74 16.71
N VAL A 27 39.92 14.29 17.93
CA VAL A 27 39.80 15.74 18.15
C VAL A 27 41.08 16.48 17.74
N GLU A 28 42.26 15.92 17.98
CA GLU A 28 43.54 16.51 17.53
C GLU A 28 43.64 16.60 15.99
N GLN A 29 43.05 15.66 15.25
CA GLN A 29 43.07 15.63 13.79
C GLN A 29 42.14 16.67 13.13
N LEU A 30 41.20 17.26 13.89
CA LEU A 30 40.23 18.22 13.34
C LEU A 30 40.81 19.64 13.13
N GLU A 31 42.03 19.92 13.61
CA GLU A 31 42.73 21.22 13.49
C GLU A 31 41.86 22.44 13.92
N LEU A 32 40.98 22.26 14.91
CA LEU A 32 40.06 23.28 15.40
C LEU A 32 40.69 24.23 16.44
N SER A 33 40.07 25.40 16.64
CA SER A 33 40.44 26.32 17.72
C SER A 33 40.09 25.71 19.09
N GLN A 34 40.77 26.09 20.18
CA GLN A 34 40.49 25.53 21.51
C GLN A 34 39.03 25.68 21.95
N ALA A 35 38.37 26.79 21.59
CA ALA A 35 36.97 27.01 21.91
C ALA A 35 36.03 26.09 21.09
N ASP A 36 36.33 25.87 19.81
CA ASP A 36 35.56 24.97 18.94
C ASP A 36 35.81 23.51 19.30
N GLN A 37 37.03 23.17 19.71
CA GLN A 37 37.37 21.85 20.24
C GLN A 37 36.52 21.52 21.46
N GLN A 38 36.34 22.45 22.41
CA GLN A 38 35.50 22.20 23.59
C GLN A 38 34.04 21.94 23.24
N ALA A 39 33.47 22.69 22.28
CA ALA A 39 32.09 22.49 21.85
C ALA A 39 31.88 21.15 21.13
N VAL A 40 32.80 20.79 20.22
CA VAL A 40 32.78 19.51 19.49
C VAL A 40 33.02 18.33 20.45
N LEU A 41 33.91 18.51 21.42
CA LEU A 41 34.28 17.50 22.40
C LEU A 41 33.09 17.09 23.27
N SER A 42 32.24 18.03 23.69
CA SER A 42 31.03 17.73 24.46
C SER A 42 30.09 16.79 23.70
N GLU A 43 29.86 17.06 22.41
CA GLU A 43 28.98 16.25 21.56
C GLU A 43 29.59 14.88 21.26
N LEU A 44 30.90 14.82 21.02
CA LEU A 44 31.60 13.55 20.80
C LEU A 44 31.59 12.67 22.05
N ILE A 45 31.73 13.23 23.26
CA ILE A 45 31.66 12.48 24.52
C ILE A 45 30.26 11.87 24.70
N ALA A 46 29.19 12.59 24.34
CA ALA A 46 27.83 12.05 24.40
C ALA A 46 27.65 10.85 23.46
N VAL A 47 28.14 10.95 22.21
CA VAL A 47 28.12 9.84 21.25
C VAL A 47 28.95 8.65 21.78
N ASP A 48 30.15 8.91 22.31
CA ASP A 48 31.03 7.89 22.85
C ASP A 48 30.37 7.16 24.04
N LEU A 49 29.74 7.89 24.96
CA LEU A 49 28.99 7.34 26.09
C LEU A 49 27.84 6.43 25.65
N GLU A 50 27.08 6.80 24.63
CA GLU A 50 25.95 5.99 24.12
C GLU A 50 26.43 4.66 23.51
N TYR A 51 27.47 4.70 22.67
CA TYR A 51 28.02 3.48 22.07
C TYR A 51 28.69 2.59 23.10
N GLN A 52 29.36 3.19 24.06
CA GLN A 52 29.85 2.49 25.21
C GLN A 52 28.68 1.85 25.99
N ALA A 53 27.63 2.58 26.39
CA ALA A 53 26.41 2.06 27.03
C ALA A 53 25.85 0.80 26.36
N ARG A 54 25.72 0.86 25.04
CA ARG A 54 25.28 -0.25 24.20
C ARG A 54 26.19 -1.48 24.30
N LEU A 55 27.50 -1.31 24.39
CA LEU A 55 28.45 -2.42 24.48
C LEU A 55 28.35 -3.19 25.81
N SER A 56 28.21 -2.55 26.98
CA SER A 56 28.05 -3.35 28.22
C SER A 56 26.68 -3.98 28.29
N ALA A 57 25.64 -3.32 27.78
CA ALA A 57 24.32 -3.94 27.68
C ALA A 57 24.37 -5.23 26.84
N SER A 58 25.19 -5.26 25.78
CA SER A 58 25.40 -6.46 24.94
C SER A 58 26.28 -7.55 25.58
N GLN A 59 27.02 -7.24 26.64
CA GLN A 59 27.92 -8.16 27.33
C GLN A 59 27.36 -8.74 28.64
N GLN A 60 26.15 -8.33 29.07
CA GLN A 60 25.52 -8.92 30.24
C GLN A 60 24.98 -10.33 29.94
N PRO A 61 25.32 -11.36 30.73
CA PRO A 61 24.79 -12.70 30.53
C PRO A 61 23.29 -12.73 30.86
N SER A 62 22.52 -13.35 29.97
CA SER A 62 21.11 -13.61 30.19
C SER A 62 20.94 -14.70 31.24
N ASP A 63 20.62 -14.34 32.48
CA ASP A 63 20.00 -15.28 33.42
C ASP A 63 18.94 -14.60 34.29
N THR A 64 17.79 -15.27 34.33
CA THR A 64 16.67 -15.11 35.25
C THR A 64 17.07 -15.47 36.69
N GLU A 65 16.71 -14.64 37.68
CA GLU A 65 16.04 -15.08 38.93
C GLU A 65 15.70 -13.90 39.85
N SER A 66 14.54 -14.01 40.51
CA SER A 66 13.99 -13.10 41.51
C SER A 66 14.75 -13.14 42.84
N ALA A 67 15.18 -11.99 43.37
CA ALA A 67 15.37 -11.81 44.82
C ALA A 67 15.32 -10.32 45.25
N THR A 68 14.53 -10.04 46.29
CA THR A 68 14.39 -8.74 46.99
C THR A 68 15.61 -8.37 47.86
N PRO A 69 15.76 -7.09 48.27
CA PRO A 69 17.06 -6.48 48.56
C PRO A 69 17.48 -6.57 50.04
N ALA A 70 18.77 -6.77 50.29
CA ALA A 70 19.40 -6.44 51.57
C ALA A 70 20.83 -5.93 51.35
N SER A 71 21.08 -4.76 51.94
CA SER A 71 22.29 -3.95 52.01
C SER A 71 23.58 -4.69 52.40
N VAL A 72 24.66 -4.52 51.62
CA VAL A 72 26.06 -4.47 52.10
C VAL A 72 26.89 -3.55 51.18
N THR A 73 27.69 -2.70 51.81
CA THR A 73 28.57 -1.65 51.31
C THR A 73 29.80 -2.11 50.51
N VAL A 74 30.14 -1.24 49.54
CA VAL A 74 31.32 -1.12 48.67
C VAL A 74 32.66 -1.60 49.24
N THR A 75 33.38 -2.39 48.44
CA THR A 75 34.83 -2.23 48.20
C THR A 75 35.18 -2.72 46.79
N ASP A 76 35.39 -1.74 45.91
CA ASP A 76 36.35 -1.68 44.80
C ASP A 76 36.63 -2.95 43.97
N ASN A 77 35.92 -3.03 42.84
CA ASN A 77 36.39 -3.59 41.58
C ASN A 77 35.58 -2.88 40.48
N THR A 78 36.26 -2.07 39.69
CA THR A 78 35.75 -1.37 38.49
C THR A 78 34.89 -2.29 37.61
N SER A 79 33.56 -2.24 37.81
CA SER A 79 32.54 -2.88 37.00
C SER A 79 31.99 -1.85 36.02
N GLY A 80 31.95 -2.17 34.73
CA GLY A 80 31.71 -1.22 33.63
C GLY A 80 30.41 -0.41 33.74
N ILE A 81 30.54 0.83 34.21
CA ILE A 81 29.47 1.82 34.20
C ILE A 81 29.98 3.02 33.38
N TYR A 82 29.24 3.35 32.33
CA TYR A 82 29.53 4.42 31.39
C TYR A 82 29.14 5.77 31.99
N THR A 83 30.09 6.37 32.69
CA THR A 83 29.90 7.63 33.41
C THR A 83 30.85 8.69 32.92
N LEU A 84 30.49 9.97 33.09
CA LEU A 84 31.36 11.09 32.74
C LEU A 84 32.62 11.15 33.60
N ASP A 85 32.67 10.45 34.74
CA ASP A 85 33.84 10.33 35.60
C ASP A 85 35.08 9.85 34.81
N PHE A 86 34.90 8.98 33.82
CA PHE A 86 35.98 8.51 32.93
C PHE A 86 36.63 9.65 32.11
N TYR A 87 35.84 10.65 31.74
CA TYR A 87 36.27 11.77 30.91
C TYR A 87 36.68 12.99 31.73
N ALA A 88 36.16 13.13 32.96
CA ALA A 88 36.45 14.24 33.86
C ALA A 88 37.94 14.36 34.21
N ASP A 89 38.62 13.24 34.43
CA ASP A 89 40.07 13.21 34.66
C ASP A 89 40.89 13.66 33.44
N ARG A 90 40.33 13.49 32.24
CA ARG A 90 41.02 13.74 30.96
C ARG A 90 40.82 15.16 30.44
N TRP A 91 39.66 15.76 30.73
CA TRP A 91 39.33 17.14 30.37
C TRP A 91 38.77 17.94 31.54
N PRO A 92 39.56 18.19 32.60
CA PRO A 92 39.09 18.83 33.82
C PRO A 92 38.51 20.24 33.57
N ASP A 93 38.98 20.94 32.53
CA ASP A 93 38.47 22.27 32.16
C ASP A 93 37.01 22.22 31.68
N LEU A 94 36.60 21.17 30.96
CA LEU A 94 35.21 20.99 30.48
C LEU A 94 34.25 20.75 31.65
N PHE A 95 34.72 20.07 32.70
CA PHE A 95 33.93 19.74 33.90
C PHE A 95 34.18 20.71 35.06
N SER A 96 34.99 21.75 34.87
CA SER A 96 35.35 22.72 35.91
C SER A 96 34.20 23.64 36.34
N ASN A 97 33.18 23.77 35.49
CA ASN A 97 31.96 24.52 35.76
C ASN A 97 30.75 23.66 35.45
N THR A 98 29.99 23.31 36.49
CA THR A 98 28.76 22.52 36.41
C THR A 98 27.76 23.07 35.40
N ASP A 99 27.65 24.40 35.26
CA ASP A 99 26.70 25.01 34.31
C ASP A 99 27.10 24.78 32.85
N HIS A 100 28.39 24.67 32.57
CA HIS A 100 28.89 24.46 31.21
C HIS A 100 28.71 23.01 30.74
N CYS A 101 28.82 22.05 31.66
CA CYS A 101 28.63 20.63 31.34
C CYS A 101 27.26 20.08 31.76
N ALA A 102 26.33 20.93 32.24
CA ALA A 102 25.02 20.52 32.72
C ALA A 102 24.21 19.71 31.69
N SER A 103 24.29 20.08 30.40
CA SER A 103 23.64 19.35 29.31
C SER A 103 24.22 17.95 29.12
N LEU A 104 25.55 17.83 29.17
CA LEU A 104 26.26 16.56 29.05
C LEU A 104 25.98 15.65 30.26
N ILE A 105 25.94 16.22 31.48
CA ILE A 105 25.56 15.52 32.71
C ILE A 105 24.12 15.00 32.63
N ALA A 106 23.20 15.83 32.13
CA ALA A 106 21.82 15.43 31.91
C ALA A 106 21.69 14.34 30.83
N GLU A 107 22.57 14.34 29.82
CA GLU A 107 22.63 13.28 28.83
C GLU A 107 23.12 11.96 29.44
N GLU A 108 24.15 11.95 30.30
CA GLU A 108 24.55 10.75 31.04
C GLU A 108 23.39 10.19 31.88
N TYR A 109 22.66 11.06 32.59
CA TYR A 109 21.47 10.69 33.35
C TYR A 109 20.38 10.06 32.46
N ARG A 110 20.16 10.62 31.26
CA ARG A 110 19.21 10.10 30.25
C ARG A 110 19.65 8.73 29.71
N ILE A 111 20.92 8.58 29.35
CA ILE A 111 21.49 7.35 28.79
C ILE A 111 21.40 6.21 29.81
N ARG A 112 21.73 6.46 31.07
CA ARG A 112 21.62 5.45 32.14
C ARG A 112 20.18 4.94 32.32
N HIS A 113 19.19 5.84 32.33
CA HIS A 113 17.77 5.44 32.34
C HIS A 113 17.36 4.63 31.10
N ARG A 114 17.81 5.04 29.90
CA ARG A 114 17.52 4.37 28.63
C ARG A 114 18.01 2.91 28.61
N TRP A 115 19.16 2.65 29.22
CA TRP A 115 19.79 1.33 29.25
C TRP A 115 19.50 0.54 30.55
N GLY A 116 18.45 0.93 31.29
CA GLY A 116 17.87 0.13 32.38
C GLY A 116 18.46 0.37 33.77
N ASP A 117 19.33 1.36 33.94
CA ASP A 117 19.74 1.85 35.25
C ASP A 117 18.69 2.83 35.81
N GLN A 118 18.66 3.07 37.12
CA GLN A 118 17.78 4.05 37.75
C GLN A 118 18.58 5.01 38.64
N PRO A 119 19.41 5.89 38.05
CA PRO A 119 20.16 6.87 38.80
C PRO A 119 19.25 7.86 39.55
N ASP A 120 19.66 8.24 40.76
CA ASP A 120 19.00 9.29 41.54
C ASP A 120 19.53 10.67 41.12
N MET A 121 18.64 11.65 40.93
CA MET A 121 19.04 13.04 40.65
C MET A 121 19.96 13.60 41.75
N GLN A 122 19.72 13.21 43.00
CA GLN A 122 20.51 13.67 44.14
C GLN A 122 21.97 13.19 44.02
N GLU A 123 22.23 12.03 43.43
CA GLU A 123 23.58 11.52 43.13
C GLU A 123 24.35 12.50 42.23
N TYR A 124 23.70 13.04 41.20
CA TYR A 124 24.31 13.94 40.23
C TYR A 124 24.55 15.34 40.81
N ILE A 125 23.62 15.83 41.63
CA ILE A 125 23.77 17.11 42.34
C ILE A 125 24.93 17.04 43.35
N GLU A 126 25.07 15.92 44.06
CA GLU A 126 26.18 15.70 44.99
C GLU A 126 27.51 15.49 44.28
N ARG A 127 27.51 14.81 43.14
CA ARG A 127 28.71 14.50 42.36
C ARG A 127 29.27 15.69 41.61
N TYR A 128 28.43 16.47 40.92
CA TYR A 128 28.86 17.55 40.04
C TYR A 128 28.61 18.95 40.60
N GLY A 129 27.99 19.06 41.77
CA GLY A 129 27.70 20.32 42.45
C GLY A 129 26.32 20.87 42.14
N ASP A 130 25.76 21.59 43.10
CA ASP A 130 24.39 22.08 43.04
C ASP A 130 24.29 23.40 42.27
N SER A 131 23.69 23.36 41.09
CA SER A 131 23.36 24.56 40.32
C SER A 131 21.93 24.55 39.79
N ALA A 132 21.35 25.74 39.66
CA ALA A 132 20.04 25.96 39.07
C ALA A 132 19.96 25.52 37.60
N VAL A 133 21.06 25.57 36.84
CA VAL A 133 21.09 25.08 35.45
C VAL A 133 21.05 23.56 35.44
N LEU A 134 21.94 22.89 36.20
CA LEU A 134 21.96 21.43 36.30
C LEU A 134 20.64 20.86 36.81
N ARG A 135 20.05 21.44 37.87
CA ARG A 135 18.72 21.03 38.35
C ARG A 135 17.67 21.15 37.27
N ARG A 136 17.67 22.24 36.51
CA ARG A 136 16.69 22.46 35.44
C ARG A 136 16.83 21.42 34.33
N GLU A 137 18.07 21.11 33.92
CA GLU A 137 18.34 20.09 32.90
C GLU A 137 17.93 18.71 33.41
N LEU A 138 18.34 18.29 34.60
CA LEU A 138 17.96 16.99 35.18
C LEU A 138 16.44 16.88 35.42
N GLU A 139 15.78 17.93 35.91
CA GLU A 139 14.32 17.98 36.04
C GLU A 139 13.61 17.96 34.67
N ALA A 140 14.22 18.54 33.62
CA ALA A 140 13.70 18.44 32.27
C ALA A 140 13.74 16.99 31.78
N VAL A 141 14.87 16.29 31.96
CA VAL A 141 14.98 14.85 31.64
C VAL A 141 14.02 14.03 32.51
N GLN A 142 13.90 14.31 33.81
CA GLN A 142 12.97 13.57 34.67
C GLN A 142 11.50 13.81 34.28
N ARG A 143 11.14 15.03 33.83
CA ARG A 143 9.81 15.31 33.28
C ARG A 143 9.58 14.58 31.97
N GLU A 144 10.58 14.54 31.09
CA GLU A 144 10.57 13.76 29.84
C GLU A 144 10.36 12.27 30.13
N LEU A 145 11.16 11.68 31.01
CA LEU A 145 11.04 10.29 31.45
C LEU A 145 9.71 10.02 32.17
N ALA A 146 9.20 10.97 32.95
CA ALA A 146 7.90 10.85 33.62
C ALA A 146 6.73 11.03 32.66
N LEU A 147 6.90 11.78 31.56
CA LEU A 147 5.94 11.88 30.46
C LEU A 147 5.96 10.60 29.63
N ASP A 148 7.13 10.01 29.35
CA ASP A 148 7.23 8.69 28.74
C ASP A 148 6.68 7.60 29.65
N SER A 149 6.84 7.73 30.98
CA SER A 149 6.26 6.82 31.96
C SER A 149 4.75 7.02 32.09
N ARG A 150 4.24 8.25 32.01
CA ARG A 150 2.79 8.56 32.06
C ARG A 150 2.11 8.26 30.74
N GLU A 151 2.73 8.51 29.61
CA GLU A 151 2.30 8.03 28.30
C GLU A 151 2.43 6.52 28.24
N ALA A 152 3.46 5.91 28.82
CA ALA A 152 3.50 4.47 28.98
C ALA A 152 2.39 4.03 29.91
N THR A 153 2.05 4.70 31.02
CA THR A 153 0.98 4.27 31.94
C THR A 153 -0.43 4.51 31.34
N GLU A 154 -0.65 5.60 30.60
CA GLU A 154 -1.88 5.92 29.87
C GLU A 154 -2.02 5.06 28.59
N LYS A 155 -0.92 4.76 27.89
CA LYS A 155 -0.83 3.76 26.81
C LYS A 155 -0.81 2.32 27.36
N THR A 156 -0.50 2.07 28.62
CA THR A 156 -0.62 0.74 29.28
C THR A 156 -2.06 0.51 29.75
N SER A 157 -2.86 1.57 29.94
CA SER A 157 -4.31 1.45 30.11
C SER A 157 -5.10 1.38 28.80
N LEU A 158 -4.47 1.62 27.64
CA LEU A 158 -5.13 1.64 26.33
C LEU A 158 -4.45 0.83 25.20
N THR A 159 -3.28 0.24 25.41
CA THR A 159 -2.59 -0.65 24.46
C THR A 159 -1.76 -1.67 25.25
N GLY A 160 -2.25 -2.91 25.37
CA GLY A 160 -1.52 -4.03 25.97
C GLY A 160 -0.37 -4.54 25.07
N THR A 161 0.58 -3.71 24.69
CA THR A 161 1.77 -4.12 23.92
C THR A 161 3.02 -3.88 24.74
N SER A 162 3.71 -4.96 25.09
CA SER A 162 5.01 -4.92 25.74
C SER A 162 5.99 -4.00 24.98
N PRO A 163 6.90 -3.27 25.66
CA PRO A 163 7.83 -2.31 25.05
C PRO A 163 8.90 -2.92 24.13
N LEU A 164 8.82 -4.21 23.80
CA LEU A 164 9.80 -4.91 22.97
C LEU A 164 9.56 -4.75 21.45
N LEU A 165 8.52 -4.00 21.05
CA LEU A 165 8.21 -3.69 19.65
C LEU A 165 8.80 -2.36 19.14
N PHE A 166 9.49 -1.58 19.99
CA PHE A 166 10.00 -0.25 19.62
C PHE A 166 11.40 -0.26 18.96
N LEU A 167 12.00 -1.42 18.69
CA LEU A 167 13.37 -1.49 18.19
C LEU A 167 13.56 -1.21 16.68
N ASN A 168 12.51 -0.85 15.91
CA ASN A 168 12.60 -0.84 14.44
C ASN A 168 11.95 0.35 13.70
N LEU A 169 11.78 1.53 14.32
CA LEU A 169 11.59 2.78 13.56
C LEU A 169 12.75 3.72 13.90
N PRO A 170 13.36 4.44 12.92
CA PRO A 170 14.19 5.57 13.29
C PRO A 170 13.31 6.54 14.08
N ALA A 171 13.72 6.88 15.31
CA ALA A 171 12.97 7.76 16.22
C ALA A 171 12.66 9.14 15.60
N HIS A 172 13.39 9.51 14.54
CA HIS A 172 13.28 10.76 13.82
C HIS A 172 13.36 10.55 12.31
N PHE A 173 12.63 11.37 11.56
CA PHE A 173 12.81 11.62 10.14
C PHE A 173 13.25 13.08 9.97
N GLY A 174 14.56 13.32 10.03
CA GLY A 174 15.12 14.68 10.06
C GLY A 174 14.63 15.46 11.27
N ARG A 175 13.99 16.61 11.05
CA ARG A 175 13.40 17.43 12.13
C ARG A 175 12.07 16.90 12.67
N TYR A 176 11.53 15.83 12.10
CA TYR A 176 10.23 15.31 12.48
C TYR A 176 10.42 14.11 13.41
N GLN A 177 10.04 14.28 14.68
CA GLN A 177 9.96 13.16 15.62
C GLN A 177 8.72 12.34 15.28
N LEU A 178 8.89 11.06 14.93
CA LEU A 178 7.77 10.20 14.57
C LEU A 178 7.05 9.73 15.84
N LEU A 179 5.79 10.13 16.01
CA LEU A 179 5.00 9.80 17.21
C LEU A 179 4.20 8.51 17.02
N SER A 180 3.53 8.36 15.87
CA SER A 180 2.78 7.14 15.53
C SER A 180 2.50 7.04 14.04
N LEU A 181 2.30 5.82 13.52
CA LEU A 181 1.79 5.59 12.16
C LEU A 181 0.27 5.73 12.18
N ILE A 182 -0.28 6.71 11.46
CA ILE A 182 -1.73 7.00 11.39
C ILE A 182 -2.41 6.48 10.11
N GLY A 183 -1.65 6.03 9.11
CA GLY A 183 -2.22 5.39 7.93
C GLY A 183 -1.17 4.69 7.04
N LYS A 184 -1.53 3.55 6.47
CA LYS A 184 -0.67 2.76 5.57
C LYS A 184 -1.49 2.21 4.40
N GLY A 185 -1.13 2.57 3.16
CA GLY A 185 -1.89 2.17 1.98
C GLY A 185 -1.15 2.32 0.65
N GLY A 186 -1.88 2.22 -0.47
CA GLY A 186 -1.31 2.22 -1.82
C GLY A 186 -0.59 3.51 -2.24
N MET A 187 -0.76 4.60 -1.50
CA MET A 187 -0.10 5.90 -1.76
C MET A 187 1.09 6.19 -0.83
N GLY A 188 1.34 5.37 0.20
CA GLY A 188 2.40 5.64 1.18
C GLY A 188 2.05 5.32 2.62
N GLU A 189 2.92 5.78 3.51
CA GLU A 189 2.73 5.77 4.96
C GLU A 189 2.52 7.20 5.44
N VAL A 190 1.62 7.39 6.40
CA VAL A 190 1.35 8.68 7.04
C VAL A 190 1.59 8.52 8.53
N TYR A 191 2.44 9.36 9.08
CA TYR A 191 2.81 9.39 10.48
C TYR A 191 2.25 10.65 11.15
N ARG A 192 1.74 10.53 12.37
CA ARG A 192 1.67 11.66 13.28
C ARG A 192 3.10 11.93 13.75
N ALA A 193 3.54 13.17 13.60
CA ALA A 193 4.89 13.56 13.95
C ALA A 193 4.90 14.92 14.64
N ARG A 194 5.91 15.19 15.46
CA ARG A 194 6.18 16.53 15.99
C ARG A 194 7.28 17.16 15.16
N ASP A 195 7.01 18.33 14.59
CA ASP A 195 8.04 19.19 14.01
C ASP A 195 8.83 19.82 15.16
N THR A 196 10.06 19.35 15.40
CA THR A 196 10.86 19.77 16.56
C THR A 196 11.41 21.20 16.42
N GLN A 197 11.42 21.78 15.22
CA GLN A 197 11.86 23.15 15.00
C GLN A 197 10.74 24.17 15.24
N LEU A 198 9.51 23.81 14.85
CA LEU A 198 8.34 24.69 14.96
C LEU A 198 7.45 24.37 16.16
N ASP A 199 7.79 23.32 16.90
CA ASP A 199 7.11 22.80 18.07
C ASP A 199 5.60 22.61 17.86
N ARG A 200 5.24 21.83 16.85
CA ARG A 200 3.83 21.54 16.51
C ARG A 200 3.65 20.13 15.99
N GLU A 201 2.44 19.60 16.14
CA GLU A 201 2.07 18.32 15.53
C GLU A 201 1.73 18.49 14.05
N VAL A 202 2.16 17.52 13.26
CA VAL A 202 1.95 17.45 11.81
C VAL A 202 1.62 16.02 11.40
N ALA A 203 0.88 15.90 10.29
CA ALA A 203 0.77 14.64 9.56
C ALA A 203 1.89 14.61 8.52
N LEU A 204 2.85 13.69 8.69
CA LEU A 204 3.98 13.45 7.79
C LEU A 204 3.65 12.28 6.87
N LYS A 205 3.41 12.58 5.59
CA LYS A 205 3.17 11.59 4.53
C LYS A 205 4.48 11.26 3.83
N LEU A 206 4.87 10.00 3.92
CA LEU A 206 5.98 9.38 3.21
C LEU A 206 5.42 8.56 2.04
N PRO A 207 5.28 9.15 0.85
CA PRO A 207 4.73 8.45 -0.29
C PRO A 207 5.57 7.23 -0.68
N ARG A 208 4.88 6.12 -1.02
CA ARG A 208 5.48 4.93 -1.66
C ARG A 208 5.61 5.19 -3.16
N LEU A 209 6.26 6.29 -3.49
CA LEU A 209 6.56 6.66 -4.86
C LEU A 209 7.83 5.95 -5.30
N ASP A 210 7.90 5.74 -6.59
CA ASP A 210 9.13 5.35 -7.24
C ASP A 210 10.15 6.53 -7.16
N GLN A 211 10.78 6.79 -5.99
CA GLN A 211 11.85 7.77 -5.64
C GLN A 211 12.95 8.12 -6.69
N ASN A 212 13.24 7.23 -7.63
CA ASN A 212 14.23 7.29 -8.72
C ASN A 212 13.57 7.53 -10.09
N ALA A 213 12.34 8.05 -10.13
CA ALA A 213 11.70 8.57 -11.33
C ALA A 213 11.66 10.11 -11.22
N PRO A 214 12.64 10.85 -11.78
CA PRO A 214 12.79 12.30 -11.56
C PRO A 214 11.55 13.10 -11.92
N LEU A 215 10.87 12.73 -13.01
CA LEU A 215 9.62 13.35 -13.46
C LEU A 215 8.46 13.15 -12.47
N LEU A 216 8.40 12.01 -11.78
CA LEU A 216 7.37 11.74 -10.77
C LEU A 216 7.64 12.51 -9.47
N LYS A 217 8.92 12.65 -9.13
CA LYS A 217 9.39 13.47 -8.01
C LYS A 217 9.13 14.96 -8.24
N GLU A 218 9.48 15.49 -9.41
CA GLU A 218 9.21 16.88 -9.78
C GLU A 218 7.71 17.16 -9.87
N ARG A 219 6.91 16.23 -10.44
CA ARG A 219 5.45 16.34 -10.44
C ARG A 219 4.87 16.33 -9.03
N PHE A 220 5.27 15.39 -8.17
CA PHE A 220 4.82 15.33 -6.78
C PHE A 220 5.14 16.62 -6.01
N LEU A 221 6.38 17.12 -6.12
CA LEU A 221 6.80 18.36 -5.47
C LEU A 221 6.11 19.59 -6.05
N ASN A 222 5.89 19.65 -7.37
CA ASN A 222 5.18 20.77 -8.01
C ASN A 222 3.68 20.75 -7.70
N GLU A 223 3.05 19.57 -7.65
CA GLU A 223 1.66 19.42 -7.24
C GLU A 223 1.51 19.77 -5.75
N ALA A 224 2.43 19.33 -4.88
CA ALA A 224 2.44 19.68 -3.45
C ALA A 224 2.61 21.19 -3.24
N ARG A 225 3.53 21.85 -3.97
CA ARG A 225 3.71 23.31 -3.94
C ARG A 225 2.47 24.06 -4.43
N THR A 226 1.82 23.53 -5.47
CA THR A 226 0.61 24.12 -6.03
C THR A 226 -0.56 23.98 -5.06
N ALA A 227 -0.74 22.81 -4.43
CA ALA A 227 -1.75 22.60 -3.39
C ALA A 227 -1.45 23.44 -2.13
N ALA A 228 -0.19 23.71 -1.80
CA ALA A 228 0.19 24.57 -0.67
C ALA A 228 -0.21 26.05 -0.83
N THR A 229 -0.61 26.51 -2.02
CA THR A 229 -1.15 27.87 -2.20
C THR A 229 -2.61 28.00 -1.77
N LEU A 230 -3.30 26.85 -1.61
CA LEU A 230 -4.70 26.84 -1.19
C LEU A 230 -4.82 27.26 0.27
N ARG A 231 -5.63 28.29 0.50
CA ARG A 231 -5.95 28.79 1.84
C ARG A 231 -7.45 28.86 2.00
N HIS A 232 -7.99 27.93 2.77
CA HIS A 232 -9.40 27.86 3.07
C HIS A 232 -9.61 27.07 4.37
N PRO A 233 -10.57 27.43 5.24
CA PRO A 233 -10.82 26.70 6.49
C PRO A 233 -11.16 25.21 6.29
N HIS A 234 -11.79 24.88 5.16
CA HIS A 234 -12.20 23.51 4.81
C HIS A 234 -11.23 22.80 3.85
N ILE A 235 -9.97 23.26 3.75
CA ILE A 235 -8.89 22.60 3.00
C ILE A 235 -7.72 22.39 3.94
N CYS A 236 -7.21 21.16 4.01
CA CYS A 236 -6.06 20.84 4.86
C CYS A 236 -4.82 21.65 4.43
N PRO A 237 -4.24 22.47 5.32
CA PRO A 237 -3.03 23.21 5.01
C PRO A 237 -1.83 22.28 4.83
N ILE A 238 -1.13 22.42 3.70
CA ILE A 238 0.18 21.82 3.48
C ILE A 238 1.25 22.76 4.05
N TYR A 239 2.14 22.22 4.88
CA TYR A 239 3.17 22.99 5.58
C TYR A 239 4.54 22.92 4.92
N ASP A 240 4.95 21.74 4.48
CA ASP A 240 6.26 21.53 3.88
C ASP A 240 6.23 20.34 2.90
N SER A 241 7.13 20.34 1.93
CA SER A 241 7.34 19.19 1.05
C SER A 241 8.79 19.17 0.58
N GLY A 242 9.39 17.99 0.55
CA GLY A 242 10.81 17.88 0.25
C GLY A 242 11.30 16.46 0.11
N GLN A 243 12.62 16.32 0.21
CA GLN A 243 13.29 15.04 0.21
C GLN A 243 14.33 15.03 1.33
N LEU A 244 14.39 13.93 2.07
CA LEU A 244 15.41 13.64 3.08
C LEU A 244 15.88 12.20 2.88
N ASP A 245 17.19 11.97 2.84
CA ASP A 245 17.79 10.63 2.65
C ASP A 245 17.22 9.83 1.47
N GLY A 246 16.89 10.52 0.38
CA GLY A 246 16.27 9.92 -0.80
C GLY A 246 14.74 9.77 -0.73
N GLN A 247 14.15 9.75 0.47
CA GLN A 247 12.72 9.63 0.71
C GLN A 247 12.00 10.98 0.53
N LEU A 248 11.00 11.01 -0.35
CA LEU A 248 10.08 12.14 -0.48
C LEU A 248 9.19 12.24 0.76
N TYR A 249 8.84 13.46 1.14
CA TYR A 249 7.89 13.71 2.20
C TYR A 249 6.99 14.92 1.92
N LEU A 250 5.82 14.90 2.55
CA LEU A 250 4.87 16.01 2.60
C LEU A 250 4.40 16.13 4.05
N THR A 251 4.49 17.32 4.63
CA THR A 251 3.85 17.62 5.91
C THR A 251 2.63 18.47 5.73
N MET A 252 1.57 18.12 6.44
CA MET A 252 0.31 18.85 6.46
C MET A 252 -0.19 18.99 7.90
N ALA A 253 -1.21 19.82 8.10
CA ALA A 253 -1.86 19.93 9.40
C ALA A 253 -2.34 18.54 9.87
N TYR A 254 -2.01 18.19 11.11
CA TYR A 254 -2.65 17.05 11.76
C TYR A 254 -4.07 17.46 12.13
N ILE A 255 -5.06 16.77 11.57
CA ILE A 255 -6.49 17.00 11.86
C ILE A 255 -6.94 15.90 12.81
N GLU A 256 -7.30 16.30 14.03
CA GLU A 256 -7.89 15.40 15.02
C GLU A 256 -9.39 15.25 14.73
N GLY A 257 -9.82 14.02 14.46
CA GLY A 257 -11.19 13.73 14.02
C GLY A 257 -11.30 12.40 13.28
N GLN A 258 -12.41 12.20 12.57
CA GLN A 258 -12.69 11.00 11.76
C GLN A 258 -13.03 11.41 10.33
N ASN A 259 -12.79 10.54 9.35
CA ASN A 259 -13.22 10.84 7.96
C ASN A 259 -14.71 10.55 7.74
N LEU A 260 -15.31 11.13 6.70
CA LEU A 260 -16.74 10.94 6.40
C LEU A 260 -17.12 9.46 6.17
N GLN A 261 -16.20 8.63 5.69
CA GLN A 261 -16.47 7.19 5.51
C GLN A 261 -16.67 6.48 6.85
N GLU A 262 -15.81 6.78 7.82
CA GLU A 262 -15.91 6.28 9.20
C GLU A 262 -17.14 6.87 9.91
N LEU A 263 -17.40 8.16 9.69
CA LEU A 263 -18.54 8.85 10.26
C LEU A 263 -19.87 8.24 9.80
N TRP A 264 -20.00 7.90 8.51
CA TRP A 264 -21.19 7.23 7.97
C TRP A 264 -21.25 5.73 8.28
N ALA A 265 -20.14 5.10 8.65
CA ALA A 265 -20.13 3.72 9.15
C ALA A 265 -20.56 3.63 10.63
N SER A 266 -20.54 4.76 11.36
CA SER A 266 -20.98 4.86 12.74
C SER A 266 -22.53 4.85 12.85
N PRO A 267 -23.11 4.22 13.88
CA PRO A 267 -24.56 4.20 14.11
C PRO A 267 -25.18 5.56 14.49
N ALA A 268 -24.39 6.64 14.55
CA ALA A 268 -24.87 7.99 14.79
C ALA A 268 -25.61 8.55 13.57
N TYR A 269 -26.88 8.90 13.77
CA TYR A 269 -27.78 9.37 12.71
C TYR A 269 -27.36 10.76 12.22
N HIS A 270 -26.80 10.85 11.01
CA HIS A 270 -26.61 12.13 10.32
C HIS A 270 -27.87 12.41 9.52
N SER A 271 -28.53 13.54 9.80
CA SER A 271 -29.69 13.91 9.00
C SER A 271 -29.23 14.29 7.59
N VAL A 272 -30.14 14.20 6.62
CA VAL A 272 -29.88 14.69 5.26
C VAL A 272 -29.46 16.17 5.30
N LEU A 273 -29.98 16.97 6.24
CA LEU A 273 -29.62 18.37 6.40
C LEU A 273 -28.17 18.59 6.86
N ASP A 274 -27.67 17.74 7.76
CA ASP A 274 -26.28 17.82 8.26
C ASP A 274 -25.31 17.41 7.15
N ASN A 275 -25.63 16.34 6.42
CA ASN A 275 -24.88 15.93 5.23
C ASN A 275 -24.86 17.03 4.16
N LEU A 276 -25.99 17.69 3.91
CA LEU A 276 -26.04 18.82 2.98
C LEU A 276 -25.17 19.99 3.44
N GLU A 277 -25.17 20.31 4.73
CA GLU A 277 -24.32 21.39 5.26
C GLU A 277 -22.84 21.11 5.00
N MET A 278 -22.39 19.89 5.31
CA MET A 278 -21.02 19.47 5.08
C MET A 278 -20.66 19.50 3.58
N LEU A 279 -21.52 18.96 2.71
CA LEU A 279 -21.26 18.92 1.27
C LEU A 279 -21.28 20.31 0.61
N ILE A 280 -22.05 21.27 1.15
CA ILE A 280 -22.00 22.68 0.72
C ILE A 280 -20.64 23.29 1.04
N LYS A 281 -20.11 23.06 2.26
CA LYS A 281 -18.78 23.54 2.68
C LYS A 281 -17.67 22.92 1.82
N VAL A 282 -17.77 21.61 1.53
CA VAL A 282 -16.85 20.90 0.62
C VAL A 282 -16.93 21.44 -0.80
N ALA A 283 -18.12 21.65 -1.36
CA ALA A 283 -18.28 22.20 -2.72
C ALA A 283 -17.63 23.59 -2.85
N ARG A 284 -17.81 24.47 -1.84
CA ARG A 284 -17.16 25.79 -1.80
C ARG A 284 -15.64 25.69 -1.71
N ALA A 285 -15.12 24.75 -0.92
CA ALA A 285 -13.69 24.49 -0.81
C ALA A 285 -13.10 24.05 -2.15
N ILE A 286 -13.72 23.08 -2.82
CA ILE A 286 -13.27 22.59 -4.13
C ILE A 286 -13.38 23.68 -5.20
N GLN A 287 -14.42 24.52 -5.16
CA GLN A 287 -14.51 25.66 -6.08
C GLN A 287 -13.33 26.63 -5.95
N LEU A 288 -12.86 26.88 -4.71
CA LEU A 288 -11.68 27.71 -4.50
C LEU A 288 -10.44 27.10 -5.15
N ALA A 289 -10.28 25.78 -5.11
CA ALA A 289 -9.23 25.09 -5.82
C ALA A 289 -9.37 25.18 -7.34
N HIS A 290 -10.59 24.98 -7.87
CA HIS A 290 -10.90 25.10 -9.29
C HIS A 290 -10.59 26.50 -9.85
N ASN A 291 -10.83 27.55 -9.06
CA ASN A 291 -10.47 28.94 -9.43
C ASN A 291 -8.96 29.14 -9.60
N GLN A 292 -8.15 28.32 -8.93
CA GLN A 292 -6.68 28.30 -9.06
C GLN A 292 -6.20 27.23 -10.06
N GLN A 293 -7.12 26.64 -10.84
CA GLN A 293 -6.84 25.56 -11.80
C GLN A 293 -6.31 24.27 -11.14
N ILE A 294 -6.61 24.07 -9.86
CA ILE A 294 -6.25 22.88 -9.08
C ILE A 294 -7.47 21.98 -9.02
N ILE A 295 -7.31 20.72 -9.42
CA ILE A 295 -8.38 19.72 -9.52
C ILE A 295 -8.04 18.59 -8.55
N HIS A 296 -9.01 18.14 -7.76
CA HIS A 296 -8.78 17.19 -6.67
C HIS A 296 -8.52 15.77 -7.16
N ARG A 297 -9.30 15.26 -8.10
CA ARG A 297 -9.16 13.96 -8.81
C ARG A 297 -9.29 12.67 -7.97
N ASP A 298 -9.21 12.71 -6.64
CA ASP A 298 -9.52 11.56 -5.76
C ASP A 298 -10.50 11.96 -4.66
N LEU A 299 -11.56 12.70 -5.00
CA LEU A 299 -12.54 13.15 -4.01
C LEU A 299 -13.44 11.98 -3.59
N LYS A 300 -13.40 11.62 -2.31
CA LYS A 300 -14.16 10.50 -1.71
C LYS A 300 -14.36 10.74 -0.20
N PRO A 301 -15.29 10.04 0.47
CA PRO A 301 -15.56 10.25 1.89
C PRO A 301 -14.33 10.06 2.79
N ALA A 302 -13.45 9.10 2.47
CA ALA A 302 -12.20 8.88 3.20
C ALA A 302 -11.19 10.04 3.12
N ASN A 303 -11.33 10.95 2.15
CA ASN A 303 -10.48 12.13 1.96
C ASN A 303 -11.15 13.42 2.50
N ILE A 304 -12.24 13.32 3.26
CA ILE A 304 -12.89 14.44 3.93
C ILE A 304 -12.90 14.15 5.42
N MET A 305 -12.04 14.83 6.18
CA MET A 305 -11.98 14.73 7.64
C MET A 305 -13.05 15.62 8.26
N VAL A 306 -13.66 15.18 9.34
CA VAL A 306 -14.52 16.00 10.20
C VAL A 306 -13.77 16.19 11.51
N ASP A 307 -13.45 17.44 11.83
CA ASP A 307 -12.68 17.78 13.02
C ASP A 307 -13.54 17.77 14.29
N ALA A 308 -12.92 18.03 15.45
CA ALA A 308 -13.61 18.11 16.74
C ALA A 308 -14.71 19.20 16.84
N HIS A 309 -14.83 20.09 15.85
CA HIS A 309 -15.87 21.12 15.76
C HIS A 309 -16.96 20.80 14.73
N ASP A 310 -17.02 19.54 14.26
CA ASP A 310 -17.93 19.07 13.20
C ASP A 310 -17.73 19.80 11.85
N GLU A 311 -16.53 20.32 11.59
CA GLU A 311 -16.23 21.02 10.35
C GLU A 311 -15.53 20.10 9.34
N PRO A 312 -16.00 20.04 8.08
CA PRO A 312 -15.37 19.21 7.05
C PRO A 312 -14.09 19.86 6.54
N ILE A 313 -13.03 19.06 6.42
CA ILE A 313 -11.72 19.45 5.94
C ILE A 313 -11.34 18.50 4.81
N VAL A 314 -11.21 19.04 3.60
CA VAL A 314 -10.78 18.28 2.42
C VAL A 314 -9.28 17.99 2.52
N MET A 315 -8.92 16.72 2.45
CA MET A 315 -7.57 16.19 2.53
C MET A 315 -7.08 15.73 1.15
N ASP A 316 -5.76 15.56 0.98
CA ASP A 316 -5.18 14.75 -0.11
C ASP A 316 -5.62 15.12 -1.54
N PHE A 317 -5.28 16.35 -1.96
CA PHE A 317 -5.46 16.86 -3.34
C PHE A 317 -4.66 16.07 -4.38
N GLY A 318 -5.08 14.86 -4.75
CA GLY A 318 -4.71 14.16 -5.99
C GLY A 318 -3.21 14.01 -6.30
N LEU A 319 -2.31 14.27 -5.34
CA LEU A 319 -0.85 14.42 -5.52
C LEU A 319 -0.15 13.17 -6.07
N ALA A 320 -0.88 12.06 -6.19
CA ALA A 320 -0.40 10.76 -6.62
C ALA A 320 -1.04 10.24 -7.92
N HIS A 321 -2.06 10.90 -8.50
CA HIS A 321 -2.78 10.29 -9.62
C HIS A 321 -2.15 10.52 -10.99
N ARG A 322 -1.50 11.66 -11.25
CA ARG A 322 -0.70 11.87 -12.47
C ARG A 322 0.60 11.06 -12.53
N VAL A 323 0.94 10.40 -11.43
CA VAL A 323 2.13 9.55 -11.30
C VAL A 323 1.86 8.12 -11.77
N VAL A 324 0.58 7.73 -11.88
CA VAL A 324 0.14 6.36 -12.15
C VAL A 324 -0.61 6.24 -13.48
N ASP A 325 -0.72 7.31 -14.28
CA ASP A 325 -1.51 7.37 -15.54
C ASP A 325 -1.17 6.31 -16.62
N ASN A 326 -0.11 5.50 -16.47
CA ASN A 326 0.17 4.35 -17.36
C ASN A 326 0.07 2.97 -16.68
N GLN A 327 -0.47 2.88 -15.45
CA GLN A 327 -0.74 1.61 -14.78
C GLN A 327 -2.15 1.62 -14.20
N THR A 328 -3.07 1.01 -14.95
CA THR A 328 -4.30 0.40 -14.43
C THR A 328 -4.18 -0.10 -12.98
N PRO A 329 -5.20 0.11 -12.12
CA PRO A 329 -5.17 -0.24 -10.70
C PRO A 329 -4.70 -1.68 -10.47
N ARG A 330 -3.73 -1.85 -9.55
CA ARG A 330 -3.23 -3.17 -9.14
C ARG A 330 -4.23 -3.81 -8.16
N LEU A 331 -4.60 -5.06 -8.41
CA LEU A 331 -5.38 -5.90 -7.49
C LEU A 331 -4.55 -6.20 -6.23
N THR A 332 -5.17 -6.12 -5.05
CA THR A 332 -4.69 -6.77 -3.82
C THR A 332 -5.00 -8.27 -3.86
N GLN A 333 -4.05 -9.09 -3.43
CA GLN A 333 -4.00 -10.55 -3.64
C GLN A 333 -4.89 -11.36 -2.67
N ALA A 334 -6.00 -10.78 -2.19
CA ALA A 334 -6.86 -11.42 -1.18
C ALA A 334 -8.39 -11.22 -1.41
N GLY A 335 -8.83 -10.90 -2.64
CA GLY A 335 -10.27 -10.88 -2.97
C GLY A 335 -11.12 -9.78 -2.30
N ASP A 336 -10.59 -9.05 -1.31
CA ASP A 336 -11.28 -7.94 -0.66
C ASP A 336 -11.10 -6.62 -1.43
N LEU A 337 -12.24 -6.00 -1.72
CA LEU A 337 -12.38 -4.73 -2.44
C LEU A 337 -11.78 -3.58 -1.61
N VAL A 338 -10.48 -3.29 -1.79
CA VAL A 338 -9.85 -2.07 -1.24
C VAL A 338 -10.24 -0.90 -2.15
N GLY A 339 -11.06 0.01 -1.63
CA GLY A 339 -11.78 1.04 -2.40
C GLY A 339 -10.91 2.05 -3.16
N SER A 340 -11.44 2.49 -4.31
CA SER A 340 -11.35 3.84 -4.93
C SER A 340 -11.89 3.94 -6.37
N PRO A 341 -12.21 2.87 -7.15
CA PRO A 341 -12.81 3.07 -8.48
C PRO A 341 -14.27 3.54 -8.44
N ALA A 342 -14.95 3.42 -7.31
CA ALA A 342 -16.40 3.68 -7.21
C ALA A 342 -16.78 5.17 -7.29
N TYR A 343 -15.83 6.08 -7.01
CA TYR A 343 -16.03 7.53 -7.04
C TYR A 343 -15.39 8.20 -8.27
N MET A 344 -14.70 7.41 -9.11
CA MET A 344 -14.03 7.92 -10.32
C MET A 344 -15.05 8.25 -11.41
N SER A 345 -14.85 9.37 -12.08
CA SER A 345 -15.68 9.74 -13.22
C SER A 345 -15.34 8.93 -14.49
N PRO A 346 -16.26 8.84 -15.48
CA PRO A 346 -16.01 8.13 -16.73
C PRO A 346 -14.73 8.57 -17.43
N GLU A 347 -14.48 9.88 -17.52
CA GLU A 347 -13.28 10.42 -18.15
C GLU A 347 -11.98 10.16 -17.37
N GLN A 348 -12.05 9.84 -16.07
CA GLN A 348 -10.89 9.35 -15.32
C GLN A 348 -10.59 7.86 -15.61
N LEU A 349 -11.58 7.10 -16.09
CA LEU A 349 -11.44 5.69 -16.43
C LEU A 349 -11.10 5.46 -17.92
N GLU A 350 -11.32 6.46 -18.78
CA GLU A 350 -10.91 6.45 -20.19
C GLU A 350 -9.42 6.75 -20.35
N ALA A 351 -8.63 5.77 -20.78
CA ALA A 351 -7.17 5.87 -20.92
C ALA A 351 -6.69 6.72 -22.12
N ASN A 352 -7.49 7.68 -22.63
CA ASN A 352 -7.19 8.30 -23.93
C ASN A 352 -7.65 9.76 -24.16
N THR A 353 -7.81 10.58 -23.13
CA THR A 353 -8.17 12.00 -23.31
C THR A 353 -7.40 12.93 -22.36
N ASP A 354 -7.33 14.20 -22.75
CA ASP A 354 -6.72 15.30 -22.00
C ASP A 354 -7.08 15.28 -20.51
N THR A 355 -6.11 15.66 -19.68
CA THR A 355 -6.18 15.64 -18.22
C THR A 355 -7.59 15.93 -17.64
N PRO A 356 -8.14 15.09 -16.74
CA PRO A 356 -9.46 15.29 -16.14
C PRO A 356 -9.63 16.71 -15.59
N GLY A 357 -10.73 17.35 -16.00
CA GLY A 357 -11.10 18.74 -15.70
C GLY A 357 -11.92 18.89 -14.40
N PRO A 358 -12.34 20.12 -14.03
CA PRO A 358 -13.17 20.39 -12.85
C PRO A 358 -14.46 19.56 -12.75
N ALA A 359 -15.02 19.19 -13.90
CA ALA A 359 -16.22 18.37 -14.00
C ALA A 359 -16.06 16.96 -13.39
N SER A 360 -14.84 16.44 -13.28
CA SER A 360 -14.56 15.14 -12.66
C SER A 360 -14.81 15.19 -11.15
N ASP A 361 -14.37 16.25 -10.47
CA ASP A 361 -14.66 16.42 -9.04
C ASP A 361 -16.17 16.59 -8.78
N ILE A 362 -16.89 17.24 -9.71
CA ILE A 362 -18.37 17.39 -9.64
C ILE A 362 -19.03 16.01 -9.69
N TYR A 363 -18.56 15.11 -10.55
CA TYR A 363 -19.05 13.73 -10.60
C TYR A 363 -18.78 12.99 -9.29
N SER A 364 -17.55 13.07 -8.77
CA SER A 364 -17.18 12.40 -7.51
C SER A 364 -18.02 12.91 -6.33
N LEU A 365 -18.25 14.22 -6.22
CA LEU A 365 -19.15 14.79 -5.22
C LEU A 365 -20.60 14.33 -5.44
N GLY A 366 -21.01 14.07 -6.68
CA GLY A 366 -22.32 13.48 -7.01
C GLY A 366 -22.47 12.06 -6.50
N VAL A 367 -21.41 11.24 -6.56
CA VAL A 367 -21.38 9.90 -5.97
C VAL A 367 -21.46 9.99 -4.44
N ILE A 368 -20.72 10.92 -3.83
CA ILE A 368 -20.76 11.18 -2.38
C ILE A 368 -22.17 11.62 -1.95
N LEU A 369 -22.81 12.52 -2.71
CA LEU A 369 -24.18 12.95 -2.43
C LEU A 369 -25.19 11.81 -2.56
N PHE A 370 -25.04 10.96 -3.57
CA PHE A 370 -25.87 9.77 -3.75
C PHE A 370 -25.79 8.83 -2.54
N GLU A 371 -24.57 8.57 -2.07
CA GLU A 371 -24.33 7.73 -0.91
C GLU A 371 -24.86 8.37 0.37
N ALA A 372 -24.65 9.68 0.57
CA ALA A 372 -25.18 10.42 1.71
C ALA A 372 -26.72 10.38 1.81
N MET A 373 -27.42 10.29 0.67
CA MET A 373 -28.89 10.20 0.63
C MET A 373 -29.43 8.77 0.80
N THR A 374 -28.69 7.77 0.30
CA THR A 374 -29.22 6.39 0.17
C THR A 374 -28.51 5.37 1.05
N GLY A 375 -27.40 5.74 1.69
CA GLY A 375 -26.50 4.84 2.41
C GLY A 375 -25.77 3.83 1.52
N THR A 376 -25.85 3.95 0.19
CA THR A 376 -25.24 3.01 -0.74
C THR A 376 -24.67 3.68 -1.99
N LEU A 377 -23.66 3.06 -2.60
CA LEU A 377 -23.09 3.53 -3.86
C LEU A 377 -24.03 3.31 -5.07
N PRO A 378 -24.00 4.21 -6.08
CA PRO A 378 -24.85 4.10 -7.28
C PRO A 378 -24.51 2.89 -8.17
N PHE A 379 -23.24 2.47 -8.19
CA PHE A 379 -22.75 1.31 -8.93
C PHE A 379 -21.94 0.39 -8.01
N LYS A 380 -22.11 -0.93 -8.14
CA LYS A 380 -21.43 -1.96 -7.33
C LYS A 380 -21.03 -3.15 -8.23
N GLY A 381 -19.96 -3.85 -7.87
CA GLY A 381 -19.50 -5.04 -8.59
C GLY A 381 -17.97 -5.19 -8.56
N THR A 382 -17.47 -6.20 -9.27
CA THR A 382 -16.02 -6.34 -9.53
C THR A 382 -15.48 -5.11 -10.26
N LEU A 383 -14.16 -4.88 -10.24
CA LEU A 383 -13.53 -3.73 -10.90
C LEU A 383 -13.99 -3.58 -12.37
N GLY A 384 -14.03 -4.67 -13.13
CA GLY A 384 -14.47 -4.64 -14.53
C GLY A 384 -15.96 -4.32 -14.70
N GLN A 385 -16.82 -4.82 -13.81
CA GLN A 385 -18.26 -4.51 -13.82
C GLN A 385 -18.51 -3.06 -13.42
N LEU A 386 -17.81 -2.57 -12.40
CA LEU A 386 -17.91 -1.19 -11.93
C LEU A 386 -17.43 -0.21 -13.01
N THR A 387 -16.28 -0.48 -13.65
CA THR A 387 -15.81 0.34 -14.79
C THR A 387 -16.82 0.31 -15.94
N ALA A 388 -17.37 -0.85 -16.30
CA ALA A 388 -18.39 -0.93 -17.35
C ALA A 388 -19.66 -0.13 -17.00
N ALA A 389 -20.13 -0.22 -15.75
CA ALA A 389 -21.32 0.49 -15.27
C ALA A 389 -21.10 2.01 -15.19
N VAL A 390 -19.96 2.46 -14.67
CA VAL A 390 -19.59 3.89 -14.66
C VAL A 390 -19.55 4.44 -16.08
N MET A 391 -19.09 3.66 -17.06
CA MET A 391 -18.98 4.09 -18.45
C MET A 391 -20.30 4.03 -19.25
N ARG A 392 -21.21 3.11 -18.93
CA ARG A 392 -22.35 2.78 -19.81
C ARG A 392 -23.73 2.85 -19.16
N ASP A 393 -23.82 2.56 -17.86
CA ASP A 393 -25.10 2.35 -17.20
C ASP A 393 -25.61 3.66 -16.58
N GLU A 394 -26.92 3.89 -16.62
CA GLU A 394 -27.54 5.01 -15.92
C GLU A 394 -27.59 4.74 -14.41
N PRO A 395 -27.29 5.72 -13.54
CA PRO A 395 -27.41 5.54 -12.10
C PRO A 395 -28.87 5.30 -11.72
N PRO A 396 -29.15 4.44 -10.72
CA PRO A 396 -30.50 4.26 -10.21
C PRO A 396 -31.04 5.56 -9.63
N ARG A 397 -32.36 5.73 -9.61
CA ARG A 397 -32.98 6.90 -8.97
C ARG A 397 -32.88 6.76 -7.45
N PRO A 398 -32.30 7.73 -6.71
CA PRO A 398 -32.26 7.71 -5.24
C PRO A 398 -33.62 7.39 -4.59
N SER A 399 -34.70 7.98 -5.09
CA SER A 399 -36.08 7.77 -4.60
C SER A 399 -36.58 6.33 -4.75
N ALA A 400 -35.95 5.52 -5.59
CA ALA A 400 -36.27 4.10 -5.72
C ALA A 400 -35.61 3.24 -4.63
N LEU A 401 -34.57 3.75 -3.97
CA LEU A 401 -33.83 3.06 -2.91
C LEU A 401 -34.27 3.52 -1.51
N GLN A 402 -34.52 4.82 -1.35
CA GLN A 402 -34.95 5.42 -0.09
C GLN A 402 -36.16 6.32 -0.34
N ALA A 403 -37.24 6.11 0.42
CA ALA A 403 -38.42 6.97 0.36
C ALA A 403 -38.12 8.37 0.92
N ASP A 404 -38.92 9.37 0.54
CA ASP A 404 -38.87 10.74 1.06
C ASP A 404 -37.63 11.58 0.67
N ILE A 405 -36.95 11.22 -0.43
CA ILE A 405 -35.94 12.09 -1.06
C ILE A 405 -36.61 13.22 -1.86
N ASP A 406 -36.10 14.43 -1.69
CA ASP A 406 -36.56 15.63 -2.41
C ASP A 406 -36.27 15.56 -3.92
N GLU A 407 -37.25 15.94 -4.74
CA GLU A 407 -37.17 15.84 -6.20
C GLU A 407 -36.06 16.70 -6.81
N GLU A 408 -35.84 17.93 -6.29
CA GLU A 408 -34.79 18.81 -6.80
C GLU A 408 -33.39 18.32 -6.38
N LEU A 409 -33.29 17.70 -5.20
CA LEU A 409 -32.06 17.07 -4.72
C LEU A 409 -31.69 15.83 -5.54
N GLU A 410 -32.67 14.96 -5.83
CA GLU A 410 -32.50 13.83 -6.74
C GLU A 410 -32.07 14.31 -8.14
N ALA A 411 -32.75 15.33 -8.68
CA ALA A 411 -32.44 15.85 -10.01
C ALA A 411 -31.02 16.42 -10.10
N LEU A 412 -30.57 17.16 -9.06
CA LEU A 412 -29.20 17.67 -8.99
C LEU A 412 -28.18 16.52 -8.90
N CYS A 413 -28.43 15.52 -8.04
CA CYS A 413 -27.55 14.36 -7.91
C CYS A 413 -27.39 13.60 -9.23
N LEU A 414 -28.50 13.34 -9.94
CA LEU A 414 -28.47 12.67 -11.24
C LEU A 414 -27.80 13.51 -12.33
N GLN A 415 -27.91 14.84 -12.26
CA GLN A 415 -27.21 15.74 -13.18
C GLN A 415 -25.70 15.71 -12.94
N MET A 416 -25.25 15.67 -11.68
CA MET A 416 -23.81 15.54 -11.34
C MET A 416 -23.23 14.21 -11.83
N LEU A 417 -24.04 13.14 -11.89
CA LEU A 417 -23.66 11.80 -12.34
C LEU A 417 -23.78 11.57 -13.86
N GLN A 418 -24.04 12.61 -14.65
CA GLN A 418 -24.08 12.51 -16.11
C GLN A 418 -22.74 12.05 -16.67
N LYS A 419 -22.80 11.21 -17.72
CA LYS A 419 -21.58 10.62 -18.31
C LYS A 419 -20.73 11.68 -19.00
N MET A 420 -21.37 12.52 -19.81
CA MET A 420 -20.72 13.62 -20.52
C MET A 420 -20.43 14.77 -19.54
N PRO A 421 -19.17 15.22 -19.41
CA PRO A 421 -18.80 16.32 -18.50
C PRO A 421 -19.60 17.61 -18.71
N GLU A 422 -19.92 17.96 -19.96
CA GLU A 422 -20.67 19.15 -20.34
C GLU A 422 -22.17 19.11 -19.95
N ALA A 423 -22.69 17.93 -19.60
CA ALA A 423 -24.06 17.77 -19.13
C ALA A 423 -24.19 17.93 -17.60
N ARG A 424 -23.06 18.02 -16.89
CA ARG A 424 -22.99 18.25 -15.43
C ARG A 424 -23.17 19.75 -15.14
N PRO A 425 -23.43 20.14 -13.87
CA PRO A 425 -23.39 21.55 -13.46
C PRO A 425 -22.08 22.23 -13.90
N ALA A 426 -22.15 23.51 -14.27
CA ALA A 426 -21.03 24.22 -14.87
C ALA A 426 -19.86 24.44 -13.90
N SER A 427 -20.11 24.40 -12.59
CA SER A 427 -19.11 24.62 -11.54
C SER A 427 -19.54 24.07 -10.19
N MET A 428 -18.58 23.89 -9.27
CA MET A 428 -18.88 23.55 -7.86
C MET A 428 -19.62 24.68 -7.13
N GLN A 429 -19.47 25.93 -7.58
CA GLN A 429 -20.24 27.07 -7.09
C GLN A 429 -21.74 26.88 -7.36
N GLU A 430 -22.10 26.49 -8.58
CA GLU A 430 -23.49 26.20 -8.95
C GLU A 430 -24.07 25.08 -8.08
N VAL A 431 -23.28 24.01 -7.85
CA VAL A 431 -23.67 22.90 -6.96
C VAL A 431 -23.92 23.42 -5.55
N ALA A 432 -22.99 24.20 -4.98
CA ALA A 432 -23.12 24.74 -3.62
C ALA A 432 -24.35 25.65 -3.47
N GLU A 433 -24.64 26.49 -4.45
CA GLU A 433 -25.81 27.38 -4.46
C GLU A 433 -27.12 26.59 -4.52
N ARG A 434 -27.19 25.58 -5.39
CA ARG A 434 -28.38 24.72 -5.50
C ARG A 434 -28.60 23.88 -4.26
N LEU A 435 -27.55 23.26 -3.70
CA LEU A 435 -27.64 22.54 -2.43
C LEU A 435 -28.07 23.47 -1.28
N SER A 436 -27.56 24.70 -1.23
CA SER A 436 -27.96 25.70 -0.23
C SER A 436 -29.44 26.08 -0.35
N ALA A 437 -29.94 26.27 -1.58
CA ALA A 437 -31.35 26.58 -1.82
C ALA A 437 -32.28 25.43 -1.41
N ILE A 438 -31.89 24.19 -1.72
CA ILE A 438 -32.61 22.98 -1.31
C ILE A 438 -32.61 22.85 0.22
N GLN A 439 -31.45 22.99 0.86
CA GLN A 439 -31.32 22.91 2.32
C GLN A 439 -32.24 23.92 3.02
N GLN A 440 -32.21 25.19 2.61
CA GLN A 440 -33.09 26.23 3.17
C GLN A 440 -34.58 25.89 3.02
N ARG A 441 -34.98 25.31 1.88
CA ARG A 441 -36.36 24.88 1.62
C ARG A 441 -36.78 23.71 2.51
N LEU A 442 -35.89 22.73 2.70
CA LEU A 442 -36.12 21.58 3.56
C LEU A 442 -36.22 21.99 5.04
N THR A 443 -35.30 22.82 5.54
CA THR A 443 -35.33 23.36 6.91
C THR A 443 -36.62 24.15 7.19
N ARG A 444 -37.08 24.96 6.21
CA ARG A 444 -38.35 25.71 6.35
C ARG A 444 -39.57 24.79 6.38
N SER A 445 -39.55 23.67 5.66
CA SER A 445 -40.62 22.68 5.65
C SER A 445 -40.72 21.91 6.97
N GLU A 446 -39.58 21.52 7.56
CA GLU A 446 -39.52 20.89 8.89
C GLU A 446 -39.98 21.81 10.02
N THR A 447 -39.65 23.11 9.92
CA THR A 447 -40.07 24.13 10.90
C THR A 447 -41.60 24.34 10.88
N ILE A 448 -42.24 24.24 9.72
CA ILE A 448 -43.70 24.37 9.56
C ILE A 448 -44.42 23.12 10.07
N VAL A 449 -43.91 21.91 9.82
CA VAL A 449 -44.50 20.65 10.30
C VAL A 449 -44.40 20.53 11.83
N SER A 450 -43.27 20.95 12.42
CA SER A 450 -43.05 20.95 13.87
C SER A 450 -43.95 21.95 14.63
N ASN A 451 -44.25 23.11 14.01
CA ASN A 451 -45.22 24.07 14.58
C ASN A 451 -46.69 23.64 14.39
N THR A 452 -46.99 22.81 13.38
CA THR A 452 -48.35 22.33 13.13
C THR A 452 -48.73 21.16 14.08
N GLN A 453 -47.75 20.39 14.58
CA GLN A 453 -48.00 19.34 15.59
C GLN A 453 -48.24 19.87 17.02
N LYS A 454 -47.91 21.13 17.33
CA LYS A 454 -48.33 21.82 18.57
C LYS A 454 -49.72 22.46 18.48
N ILE A 455 -50.33 22.48 17.29
CA ILE A 455 -51.67 23.05 17.07
C ILE A 455 -52.53 22.01 16.35
N SER A 456 -52.74 20.85 16.99
CA SER A 456 -53.84 19.95 16.63
C SER A 456 -54.48 19.37 17.88
N GLY A 457 -55.05 20.27 18.67
CA GLY A 457 -56.23 19.97 19.46
C GLY A 457 -57.45 20.45 18.68
N ASN A 458 -58.28 19.48 18.29
CA ASN A 458 -59.72 19.62 18.03
C ASN A 458 -60.19 19.71 16.56
N ASN A 459 -60.99 18.67 16.23
CA ASN A 459 -62.13 18.64 15.31
C ASN A 459 -61.95 18.39 13.80
N ASN A 460 -62.21 17.13 13.43
CA ASN A 460 -63.41 16.68 12.71
C ASN A 460 -63.93 17.54 11.53
N ARG A 461 -63.85 17.00 10.29
CA ARG A 461 -65.02 16.47 9.53
C ARG A 461 -64.70 16.14 8.05
N ARG A 462 -64.91 14.86 7.71
CA ARG A 462 -65.73 14.30 6.61
C ARG A 462 -65.71 14.93 5.19
N ARG A 463 -65.33 14.10 4.20
CA ARG A 463 -66.05 13.59 2.97
C ARG A 463 -65.14 13.60 1.73
N ASN A 464 -64.71 12.46 1.16
CA ASN A 464 -65.40 11.58 0.18
C ASN A 464 -65.77 12.25 -1.17
N HIS A 465 -65.11 11.93 -2.31
CA HIS A 465 -65.40 10.83 -3.26
C HIS A 465 -64.78 11.00 -4.70
N LYS A 466 -64.15 9.92 -5.18
CA LYS A 466 -64.19 9.25 -6.51
C LYS A 466 -64.08 10.01 -7.87
N ARG A 467 -62.99 9.68 -8.59
CA ARG A 467 -62.84 9.03 -9.93
C ARG A 467 -63.67 9.43 -11.18
N THR A 468 -62.89 9.66 -12.27
CA THR A 468 -62.97 9.19 -13.69
C THR A 468 -63.64 9.99 -14.84
N LEU A 469 -62.78 10.42 -15.80
CA LEU A 469 -62.70 10.17 -17.27
C LEU A 469 -63.55 10.94 -18.35
N ILE A 470 -62.76 11.47 -19.34
CA ILE A 470 -62.97 11.70 -20.80
C ILE A 470 -63.88 12.89 -21.22
N GLY A 471 -63.54 13.79 -22.15
CA GLY A 471 -62.41 13.94 -23.08
C GLY A 471 -62.72 14.99 -24.18
N ALA A 472 -61.84 15.03 -25.19
CA ALA A 472 -61.96 15.66 -26.52
C ALA A 472 -61.42 17.11 -26.71
N ALA A 473 -60.17 17.20 -27.18
CA ALA A 473 -59.75 17.94 -28.39
C ALA A 473 -58.21 17.94 -28.46
N GLY A 474 -57.61 17.10 -29.31
CA GLY A 474 -56.14 17.11 -29.48
C GLY A 474 -55.52 15.95 -30.25
N ILE A 475 -56.32 15.02 -30.78
CA ILE A 475 -55.81 13.77 -31.39
C ILE A 475 -55.62 13.89 -32.93
N ALA A 476 -56.11 14.96 -33.57
CA ALA A 476 -55.97 15.12 -35.03
C ALA A 476 -54.65 15.79 -35.47
N ALA A 477 -53.94 16.52 -34.60
CA ALA A 477 -52.70 17.21 -34.95
C ALA A 477 -51.44 16.33 -34.83
N LEU A 478 -51.48 15.28 -34.01
CA LEU A 478 -50.33 14.40 -33.75
C LEU A 478 -50.12 13.32 -34.82
N PHE A 479 -51.15 12.98 -35.59
CA PHE A 479 -51.04 11.92 -36.61
C PHE A 479 -50.36 12.39 -37.91
N CYS A 480 -50.44 13.68 -38.25
CA CYS A 480 -49.79 14.23 -39.44
C CYS A 480 -48.32 14.62 -39.21
N MET A 481 -47.93 14.96 -37.97
CA MET A 481 -46.54 15.28 -37.62
C MET A 481 -45.67 14.01 -37.53
N GLY A 482 -46.24 12.88 -37.11
CA GLY A 482 -45.54 11.59 -37.02
C GLY A 482 -45.18 10.95 -38.36
N ILE A 483 -45.90 11.31 -39.44
CA ILE A 483 -45.66 10.75 -40.79
C ILE A 483 -44.66 11.62 -41.60
N ILE A 484 -44.46 12.89 -41.23
CA ILE A 484 -43.46 13.77 -41.89
C ILE A 484 -42.08 13.64 -41.22
N LEU A 485 -42.01 13.37 -39.90
CA LEU A 485 -40.75 13.11 -39.20
C LEU A 485 -40.18 11.69 -39.41
N THR A 486 -40.97 10.76 -39.96
CA THR A 486 -40.49 9.41 -40.31
C THR A 486 -39.75 9.34 -41.65
N LEU A 487 -39.67 10.44 -42.41
CA LEU A 487 -38.95 10.51 -43.69
C LEU A 487 -37.74 11.47 -43.70
N ALA A 488 -37.30 11.98 -42.54
CA ALA A 488 -36.08 12.77 -42.44
C ALA A 488 -35.09 12.16 -41.43
N THR A 489 -33.91 11.81 -41.96
CA THR A 489 -32.66 11.37 -41.31
C THR A 489 -32.50 9.88 -40.99
N ASP A 490 -32.46 9.05 -42.04
CA ASP A 490 -31.77 7.75 -42.03
C ASP A 490 -30.28 7.94 -42.38
N LYS A 491 -29.60 8.80 -41.62
CA LYS A 491 -28.21 9.19 -41.89
C LYS A 491 -27.32 8.85 -40.70
N GLY A 492 -26.09 8.40 -40.98
CA GLY A 492 -25.02 8.23 -40.01
C GLY A 492 -23.91 9.24 -40.29
N THR A 493 -23.06 9.49 -39.30
CA THR A 493 -21.95 10.45 -39.42
C THR A 493 -20.64 9.69 -39.55
N LEU A 494 -19.92 9.91 -40.64
CA LEU A 494 -18.58 9.40 -40.85
C LEU A 494 -17.57 10.45 -40.39
N VAL A 495 -16.73 10.08 -39.45
CA VAL A 495 -15.66 10.94 -38.93
C VAL A 495 -14.32 10.40 -39.41
N VAL A 496 -13.55 11.21 -40.13
CA VAL A 496 -12.22 10.84 -40.62
C VAL A 496 -11.16 11.60 -39.83
N ARG A 497 -10.29 10.84 -39.16
CA ARG A 497 -9.14 11.37 -38.43
C ARG A 497 -7.88 11.14 -39.24
N SER A 498 -7.10 12.20 -39.49
CA SER A 498 -5.81 12.06 -40.16
C SER A 498 -4.74 12.93 -39.52
N GLU A 499 -3.60 12.29 -39.26
CA GLU A 499 -2.38 12.95 -38.79
C GLU A 499 -1.61 13.62 -39.94
N VAL A 500 -2.02 13.39 -41.18
CA VAL A 500 -1.35 13.90 -42.39
C VAL A 500 -2.13 15.10 -42.95
N PRO A 501 -1.47 16.26 -43.18
CA PRO A 501 -2.11 17.41 -43.80
C PRO A 501 -2.47 17.16 -45.27
N ASP A 502 -3.58 17.76 -45.71
CA ASP A 502 -4.01 17.87 -47.12
C ASP A 502 -4.32 16.56 -47.85
N ILE A 503 -4.94 15.59 -47.17
CA ILE A 503 -5.42 14.36 -47.81
C ILE A 503 -6.89 14.49 -48.27
N SER A 504 -7.21 13.97 -49.45
CA SER A 504 -8.61 13.84 -49.89
C SER A 504 -9.08 12.40 -49.68
N VAL A 505 -10.20 12.23 -48.99
CA VAL A 505 -10.78 10.94 -48.63
C VAL A 505 -12.08 10.76 -49.39
N LEU A 506 -12.11 9.78 -50.28
CA LEU A 506 -13.28 9.41 -51.08
C LEU A 506 -14.09 8.36 -50.32
N VAL A 507 -15.37 8.65 -50.12
CA VAL A 507 -16.33 7.70 -49.56
C VAL A 507 -17.09 7.07 -50.71
N LYS A 508 -16.86 5.78 -50.97
CA LYS A 508 -17.41 5.05 -52.12
C LYS A 508 -18.45 4.04 -51.70
N GLN A 509 -19.43 3.82 -52.58
CA GLN A 509 -20.36 2.70 -52.49
C GLN A 509 -20.33 1.98 -53.84
N GLY A 510 -19.54 0.91 -53.92
CA GLY A 510 -19.14 0.31 -55.20
C GLY A 510 -18.28 1.28 -56.03
N GLU A 511 -18.56 1.38 -57.33
CA GLU A 511 -17.81 2.25 -58.25
C GLU A 511 -18.13 3.75 -58.09
N LYS A 512 -19.20 4.10 -57.36
CA LYS A 512 -19.68 5.48 -57.23
C LYS A 512 -19.12 6.16 -55.98
N THR A 513 -18.46 7.31 -56.16
CA THR A 513 -18.11 8.21 -55.05
C THR A 513 -19.36 8.92 -54.56
N VAL A 514 -19.68 8.71 -53.29
CA VAL A 514 -20.85 9.28 -52.61
C VAL A 514 -20.51 10.64 -52.00
N GLU A 515 -19.31 10.77 -51.43
CA GLU A 515 -18.83 12.01 -50.81
C GLU A 515 -17.29 12.11 -50.95
N THR A 516 -16.76 13.33 -50.90
CA THR A 516 -15.30 13.57 -50.86
C THR A 516 -14.98 14.56 -49.75
N LEU A 517 -14.19 14.11 -48.77
CA LEU A 517 -13.73 14.93 -47.65
C LEU A 517 -12.30 15.40 -47.93
N LYS A 518 -11.99 16.65 -47.59
CA LYS A 518 -10.62 17.17 -47.62
C LYS A 518 -10.16 17.43 -46.19
N VAL A 519 -9.36 16.53 -45.66
CA VAL A 519 -8.89 16.61 -44.28
C VAL A 519 -7.57 17.38 -44.25
N SER A 520 -7.60 18.59 -43.72
CA SER A 520 -6.41 19.42 -43.46
C SER A 520 -5.98 19.21 -42.01
N GLN A 521 -5.19 18.15 -41.77
CA GLN A 521 -4.60 17.73 -40.47
C GLN A 521 -5.51 17.87 -39.24
N GLY A 522 -6.07 16.76 -38.78
CA GLY A 522 -7.00 16.71 -37.66
C GLY A 522 -8.19 15.81 -37.94
N THR A 523 -9.37 16.21 -37.45
CA THR A 523 -10.61 15.46 -37.62
C THR A 523 -11.58 16.23 -38.49
N ASP A 524 -12.10 15.59 -39.54
CA ASP A 524 -13.20 16.13 -40.35
C ASP A 524 -14.35 15.12 -40.40
N SER A 525 -15.57 15.56 -40.71
CA SER A 525 -16.73 14.67 -40.70
C SER A 525 -17.79 15.04 -41.73
N THR A 526 -18.54 14.04 -42.19
CA THR A 526 -19.70 14.22 -43.07
C THR A 526 -20.85 13.32 -42.65
N THR A 527 -22.07 13.71 -42.99
CA THR A 527 -23.28 12.97 -42.66
C THR A 527 -23.93 12.45 -43.95
N ILE A 528 -23.83 11.15 -44.15
CA ILE A 528 -24.35 10.43 -45.33
C ILE A 528 -25.36 9.38 -44.92
N TYR A 529 -26.11 8.82 -45.87
CA TYR A 529 -27.14 7.82 -45.57
C TYR A 529 -26.55 6.57 -44.90
N SER A 530 -27.33 5.87 -44.08
CA SER A 530 -26.90 4.60 -43.52
C SER A 530 -26.67 3.56 -44.63
N GLY A 531 -25.62 2.76 -44.49
CA GLY A 531 -25.16 1.83 -45.50
C GLY A 531 -23.69 1.46 -45.33
N GLN A 532 -23.21 0.52 -46.12
CA GLN A 532 -21.80 0.12 -46.15
C GLN A 532 -21.04 0.94 -47.20
N TYR A 533 -19.89 1.47 -46.82
CA TYR A 533 -19.04 2.35 -47.62
C TYR A 533 -17.58 1.93 -47.54
N GLU A 534 -16.86 2.08 -48.65
CA GLU A 534 -15.42 1.88 -48.75
C GLU A 534 -14.71 3.24 -48.74
N ILE A 535 -13.62 3.34 -47.99
CA ILE A 535 -12.89 4.59 -47.78
C ILE A 535 -11.56 4.52 -48.55
N VAL A 536 -11.41 5.41 -49.52
CA VAL A 536 -10.26 5.40 -50.44
C VAL A 536 -9.54 6.74 -50.40
N LEU A 537 -8.22 6.73 -50.23
CA LEU A 537 -7.39 7.94 -50.25
C LEU A 537 -7.12 8.41 -51.68
N GLN A 538 -7.16 9.72 -51.90
CA GLN A 538 -6.86 10.36 -53.19
C GLN A 538 -5.94 11.57 -52.97
N GLY A 539 -4.83 11.66 -53.70
CA GLY A 539 -3.87 12.75 -53.57
C GLY A 539 -2.46 12.38 -54.05
N LYS A 540 -1.50 13.29 -53.81
CA LYS A 540 -0.06 13.05 -54.00
C LYS A 540 0.55 12.63 -52.66
N ASN A 541 1.62 11.83 -52.65
CA ASN A 541 2.32 11.33 -51.45
C ASN A 541 1.49 10.38 -50.55
N LEU A 542 0.76 9.44 -51.15
CA LEU A 542 -0.04 8.44 -50.40
C LEU A 542 0.78 7.22 -49.93
N ASP A 543 2.06 7.13 -50.32
CA ASP A 543 2.92 5.98 -49.99
C ASP A 543 3.16 5.86 -48.48
N GLY A 544 2.87 4.67 -47.93
CA GLY A 544 3.03 4.35 -46.51
C GLY A 544 1.88 4.83 -45.62
N LEU A 545 0.71 5.18 -46.17
CA LEU A 545 -0.49 5.50 -45.39
C LEU A 545 -1.47 4.32 -45.39
N GLN A 546 -2.06 4.04 -44.23
CA GLN A 546 -3.11 3.02 -44.08
C GLN A 546 -4.39 3.64 -43.52
N VAL A 547 -5.53 3.17 -44.03
CA VAL A 547 -6.86 3.54 -43.56
C VAL A 547 -7.40 2.39 -42.72
N THR A 548 -7.91 2.67 -41.52
CA THR A 548 -8.49 1.62 -40.68
C THR A 548 -9.75 2.13 -39.96
N PRO A 549 -10.89 1.44 -40.09
CA PRO A 549 -11.17 0.35 -41.06
C PRO A 549 -11.33 0.88 -42.50
N GLU A 550 -10.95 0.08 -43.51
CA GLU A 550 -11.10 0.43 -44.94
C GLU A 550 -12.57 0.40 -45.42
N VAL A 551 -13.40 -0.42 -44.77
CA VAL A 551 -14.83 -0.55 -45.06
C VAL A 551 -15.61 -0.29 -43.77
N VAL A 552 -16.59 0.60 -43.85
CA VAL A 552 -17.41 1.03 -42.72
C VAL A 552 -18.89 0.80 -42.99
N THR A 553 -19.63 0.39 -41.97
CA THR A 553 -21.09 0.36 -42.00
C THR A 553 -21.61 1.51 -41.15
N LEU A 554 -22.30 2.46 -41.78
CA LEU A 554 -22.97 3.56 -41.10
C LEU A 554 -24.40 3.16 -40.78
N SER A 555 -24.78 3.33 -39.51
CA SER A 555 -26.13 3.10 -39.01
C SER A 555 -26.77 4.44 -38.62
N ARG A 556 -28.11 4.48 -38.60
CA ARG A 556 -28.87 5.70 -38.33
C ARG A 556 -28.47 6.34 -37.01
N ASN A 557 -28.17 7.64 -37.03
CA ASN A 557 -27.74 8.47 -35.89
C ASN A 557 -26.49 7.95 -35.14
N GLN A 558 -25.70 7.06 -35.75
CA GLN A 558 -24.43 6.60 -35.19
C GLN A 558 -23.25 7.28 -35.88
N GLN A 559 -22.20 7.49 -35.09
CA GLN A 559 -20.90 7.94 -35.59
C GLN A 559 -19.99 6.73 -35.81
N THR A 560 -19.39 6.66 -37.00
CA THR A 560 -18.34 5.68 -37.31
C THR A 560 -17.06 6.44 -37.62
N VAL A 561 -15.97 6.04 -36.95
CA VAL A 561 -14.67 6.72 -37.07
C VAL A 561 -13.73 5.91 -37.96
N VAL A 562 -13.02 6.60 -38.84
CA VAL A 562 -11.97 6.04 -39.71
C VAL A 562 -10.69 6.82 -39.49
N THR A 563 -9.59 6.10 -39.25
CA THR A 563 -8.28 6.70 -39.00
C THR A 563 -7.38 6.49 -40.22
N VAL A 564 -6.64 7.54 -40.57
CA VAL A 564 -5.61 7.52 -41.62
C VAL A 564 -4.27 7.82 -40.98
N GLU A 565 -3.41 6.81 -40.90
CA GLU A 565 -2.11 6.87 -40.21
C GLU A 565 -0.94 6.52 -41.14
N ARG A 566 0.26 6.98 -40.78
CA ARG A 566 1.49 6.70 -41.54
C ARG A 566 2.21 5.50 -40.94
N ILE A 567 2.31 4.43 -41.71
CA ILE A 567 3.15 3.28 -41.38
C ILE A 567 4.61 3.76 -41.48
N THR A 568 5.19 4.15 -40.35
CA THR A 568 6.62 4.43 -40.24
C THR A 568 7.37 3.11 -40.02
N ASN A 569 7.51 2.35 -41.11
CA ASN A 569 8.56 1.35 -41.25
C ASN A 569 9.46 1.79 -42.40
N GLN A 570 10.55 2.50 -42.08
CA GLN A 570 11.76 2.15 -42.83
C GLN A 570 12.06 0.70 -42.45
N LYS A 571 11.91 -0.18 -43.44
CA LYS A 571 12.44 -1.54 -43.45
C LYS A 571 13.81 -1.57 -42.77
N ILE A 572 13.88 -2.10 -41.56
CA ILE A 572 14.90 -3.11 -41.30
C ILE A 572 14.24 -4.40 -41.78
N GLU A 573 14.83 -5.03 -42.80
CA GLU A 573 14.30 -6.29 -43.30
C GLU A 573 14.24 -7.31 -42.15
N PRO A 574 13.13 -8.08 -42.01
CA PRO A 574 13.03 -9.16 -41.06
C PRO A 574 14.01 -10.25 -41.51
N GLY A 575 15.23 -10.17 -40.98
CA GLY A 575 16.39 -10.94 -41.43
C GLY A 575 17.73 -10.42 -40.92
N GLN A 576 17.80 -9.20 -40.37
CA GLN A 576 18.98 -8.70 -39.66
C GLN A 576 18.59 -7.96 -38.37
N ILE A 577 18.08 -8.69 -37.38
CA ILE A 577 18.42 -8.35 -35.99
C ILE A 577 19.92 -8.65 -35.90
N PRO A 578 20.79 -7.73 -35.42
CA PRO A 578 22.16 -8.12 -35.16
C PRO A 578 22.11 -9.28 -34.17
N SER A 579 22.40 -10.47 -34.65
CA SER A 579 22.72 -11.65 -33.83
C SER A 579 24.03 -11.46 -33.05
N ALA A 580 24.70 -10.32 -33.25
CA ALA A 580 25.75 -9.85 -32.40
C ALA A 580 25.11 -9.04 -31.28
N GLY A 581 25.03 -9.62 -30.08
CA GLY A 581 24.86 -8.85 -28.84
C GLY A 581 26.00 -7.83 -28.68
N VAL A 582 26.35 -7.46 -27.45
CA VAL A 582 27.47 -6.52 -27.26
C VAL A 582 28.81 -7.07 -27.81
N SER A 583 29.55 -6.25 -28.57
CA SER A 583 30.85 -6.64 -29.10
C SER A 583 31.90 -6.80 -27.99
N THR A 584 32.93 -7.62 -28.24
CA THR A 584 34.06 -7.80 -27.32
C THR A 584 34.78 -6.48 -27.02
N GLU A 585 34.88 -5.59 -28.01
CA GLU A 585 35.46 -4.26 -27.85
C GLU A 585 34.62 -3.38 -26.92
N TRP A 586 33.28 -3.38 -27.08
CA TRP A 586 32.39 -2.60 -26.23
C TRP A 586 32.48 -3.08 -24.78
N LEU A 587 32.44 -4.39 -24.55
CA LEU A 587 32.59 -4.97 -23.21
C LEU A 587 33.91 -4.55 -22.55
N ALA A 588 35.03 -4.69 -23.27
CA ALA A 588 36.36 -4.34 -22.75
C ALA A 588 36.52 -2.84 -22.46
N GLN A 589 35.81 -1.98 -23.19
CA GLN A 589 35.80 -0.53 -22.92
C GLN A 589 34.91 -0.20 -21.72
N THR A 590 33.68 -0.70 -21.69
CA THR A 590 32.72 -0.45 -20.60
C THR A 590 33.22 -0.97 -19.26
N GLN A 591 33.90 -2.11 -19.22
CA GLN A 591 34.47 -2.66 -17.99
C GLN A 591 35.55 -1.77 -17.34
N LYS A 592 36.22 -0.91 -18.12
CA LYS A 592 37.24 0.04 -17.63
C LYS A 592 36.64 1.33 -17.06
N LEU A 593 35.35 1.59 -17.29
CA LEU A 593 34.68 2.77 -16.77
C LEU A 593 34.52 2.68 -15.24
N PRO A 594 34.48 3.82 -14.51
CA PRO A 594 34.08 3.83 -13.11
C PRO A 594 32.62 3.35 -12.97
N ALA A 595 32.22 2.95 -11.76
CA ALA A 595 30.99 2.18 -11.57
C ALA A 595 29.71 2.87 -12.05
N VAL A 596 29.61 4.19 -11.87
CA VAL A 596 28.43 4.97 -12.27
C VAL A 596 28.36 5.07 -13.79
N GLU A 597 29.45 5.43 -14.47
CA GLU A 597 29.51 5.54 -15.93
C GLU A 597 29.37 4.17 -16.61
N LYS A 598 29.96 3.12 -16.01
CA LYS A 598 29.78 1.74 -16.44
C LYS A 598 28.32 1.34 -16.41
N PHE A 599 27.62 1.66 -15.33
CA PHE A 599 26.20 1.38 -15.20
C PHE A 599 25.38 2.14 -16.25
N HIS A 600 25.60 3.44 -16.41
CA HIS A 600 24.92 4.25 -17.43
C HIS A 600 25.12 3.68 -18.84
N ALA A 601 26.37 3.32 -19.20
CA ALA A 601 26.66 2.69 -20.49
C ALA A 601 25.90 1.37 -20.70
N VAL A 602 25.79 0.54 -19.66
CA VAL A 602 24.99 -0.71 -19.70
C VAL A 602 23.51 -0.41 -19.92
N ILE A 603 22.95 0.60 -19.25
CA ILE A 603 21.54 1.01 -19.42
C ILE A 603 21.25 1.49 -20.83
N GLU A 604 22.08 2.38 -21.35
CA GLU A 604 21.93 2.90 -22.72
C GLU A 604 21.98 1.76 -23.74
N LYS A 605 22.89 0.80 -23.53
CA LYS A 605 22.99 -0.36 -24.42
C LYS A 605 21.80 -1.31 -24.29
N LEU A 606 21.23 -1.49 -23.09
CA LEU A 606 19.99 -2.25 -22.91
C LEU A 606 18.81 -1.58 -23.61
N GLN A 607 18.70 -0.24 -23.56
CA GLN A 607 17.67 0.50 -24.29
C GLN A 607 17.81 0.35 -25.81
N GLU A 608 19.04 0.39 -26.31
CA GLU A 608 19.33 0.21 -27.74
C GLU A 608 18.91 -1.18 -28.24
N LEU A 609 19.25 -2.24 -27.50
CA LEU A 609 19.01 -3.62 -27.91
C LEU A 609 17.57 -4.09 -27.68
N ASN A 610 16.77 -3.36 -26.90
CA ASN A 610 15.40 -3.73 -26.57
C ASN A 610 14.44 -2.58 -26.93
N PRO A 611 14.03 -2.38 -28.21
CA PRO A 611 13.12 -1.31 -28.59
C PRO A 611 11.77 -1.41 -27.86
N SER A 612 11.24 -0.31 -27.32
CA SER A 612 10.09 -0.26 -26.37
C SER A 612 10.40 -0.71 -24.94
N PHE A 613 11.67 -1.00 -24.63
CA PHE A 613 12.17 -1.02 -23.26
C PHE A 613 12.13 0.39 -22.68
N GLU A 614 11.10 0.70 -21.90
CA GLU A 614 11.16 1.80 -20.96
C GLU A 614 12.19 1.42 -19.89
N ALA A 615 13.38 2.03 -19.92
CA ALA A 615 14.34 1.84 -18.86
C ALA A 615 13.84 2.45 -17.55
N LYS A 616 13.00 1.71 -16.82
CA LYS A 616 12.74 1.93 -15.40
C LYS A 616 13.82 1.29 -14.53
N LEU A 617 15.03 1.15 -15.08
CA LEU A 617 16.19 0.52 -14.43
C LEU A 617 16.81 1.39 -13.32
N GLN A 618 16.26 2.58 -13.06
CA GLN A 618 16.88 3.56 -12.18
C GLN A 618 16.76 3.23 -10.68
N LYS A 619 15.87 2.30 -10.25
CA LYS A 619 15.57 2.10 -8.82
C LYS A 619 16.23 0.94 -8.08
N ASN A 620 17.04 0.15 -8.73
CA ASN A 620 17.52 -1.07 -8.10
C ASN A 620 19.00 -1.30 -8.34
N VAL A 621 19.79 -0.24 -8.16
CA VAL A 621 21.25 -0.35 -8.15
C VAL A 621 21.79 -0.01 -6.78
N PHE A 622 22.27 -1.03 -6.09
CA PHE A 622 23.07 -0.85 -4.88
C PHE A 622 24.53 -0.72 -5.32
N LEU A 623 25.13 0.41 -4.96
CA LEU A 623 26.57 0.64 -5.09
C LEU A 623 27.23 0.29 -3.75
N ALA A 624 28.21 -0.60 -3.75
CA ALA A 624 28.93 -1.00 -2.54
C ALA A 624 30.41 -0.63 -2.59
N TYR A 625 30.96 -0.29 -1.42
CA TYR A 625 32.40 -0.10 -1.20
C TYR A 625 33.05 -1.43 -0.85
N HIS A 626 34.21 -1.73 -1.45
CA HIS A 626 35.02 -2.87 -1.06
C HIS A 626 36.34 -2.40 -0.44
N GLY A 627 36.57 -2.74 0.84
CA GLY A 627 37.91 -2.76 1.44
C GLY A 627 38.52 -1.41 1.82
N GLY A 628 37.75 -0.45 2.33
CA GLY A 628 38.30 0.80 2.89
C GLY A 628 38.95 1.74 1.87
N GLY A 629 38.68 1.56 0.58
CA GLY A 629 39.14 2.44 -0.50
C GLY A 629 38.00 3.11 -1.29
N PRO A 630 38.28 4.21 -2.01
CA PRO A 630 37.26 5.10 -2.62
C PRO A 630 36.54 4.56 -3.87
N ASN A 631 36.66 3.27 -4.21
CA ASN A 631 36.15 2.73 -5.47
C ASN A 631 34.76 2.08 -5.29
N LEU A 632 33.73 2.79 -5.76
CA LEU A 632 32.34 2.29 -5.87
C LEU A 632 32.26 1.12 -6.89
N THR A 633 31.38 0.15 -6.63
CA THR A 633 31.07 -0.96 -7.56
C THR A 633 29.56 -1.25 -7.61
N VAL A 634 29.07 -1.74 -8.75
CA VAL A 634 27.65 -2.13 -8.93
C VAL A 634 27.46 -3.56 -8.44
N VAL A 635 26.68 -3.76 -7.39
CA VAL A 635 26.46 -5.10 -6.79
C VAL A 635 25.06 -5.65 -7.00
N GLN A 636 24.08 -4.82 -7.37
CA GLN A 636 22.72 -5.28 -7.65
C GLN A 636 22.09 -4.51 -8.81
N VAL A 637 21.22 -5.19 -9.57
CA VAL A 637 20.44 -4.62 -10.67
C VAL A 637 19.06 -5.27 -10.70
N ASN A 638 17.95 -4.51 -10.66
CA ASN A 638 16.63 -5.07 -11.01
C ASN A 638 16.06 -4.41 -12.27
N ILE A 639 15.66 -5.24 -13.21
CA ILE A 639 15.06 -4.92 -14.49
C ILE A 639 13.57 -5.24 -14.40
N GLN A 640 12.72 -4.26 -14.71
CA GLN A 640 11.29 -4.49 -14.87
C GLN A 640 10.87 -4.14 -16.30
N SER A 641 10.55 -5.15 -17.12
CA SER A 641 10.13 -4.92 -18.50
C SER A 641 9.44 -6.13 -19.14
N ASP A 642 8.33 -5.87 -19.82
CA ASP A 642 7.62 -6.86 -20.67
C ASP A 642 8.29 -7.02 -22.04
N HIS A 643 9.11 -6.05 -22.45
CA HIS A 643 9.72 -5.96 -23.78
C HIS A 643 11.21 -6.36 -23.77
N LEU A 644 11.68 -6.97 -22.69
CA LEU A 644 13.06 -7.45 -22.58
C LEU A 644 13.28 -8.67 -23.49
N GLN A 645 14.38 -8.64 -24.26
CA GLN A 645 14.80 -9.70 -25.17
C GLN A 645 16.30 -10.00 -25.01
N ASP A 646 17.16 -8.98 -25.02
CA ASP A 646 18.61 -9.10 -24.95
C ASP A 646 19.18 -8.43 -23.69
N ILE A 647 19.77 -9.24 -22.81
CA ILE A 647 20.45 -8.78 -21.59
C ILE A 647 21.98 -8.85 -21.68
N SER A 648 22.54 -9.03 -22.88
CA SER A 648 23.99 -9.11 -23.13
C SER A 648 24.82 -7.95 -22.56
N PRO A 649 24.33 -6.69 -22.46
CA PRO A 649 25.08 -5.61 -21.82
C PRO A 649 25.43 -5.86 -20.35
N ILE A 650 24.65 -6.68 -19.62
CA ILE A 650 24.86 -6.97 -18.20
C ILE A 650 26.23 -7.63 -17.94
N LYS A 651 26.81 -8.30 -18.93
CA LYS A 651 28.17 -8.88 -18.87
C LYS A 651 29.26 -7.88 -18.50
N ALA A 652 29.02 -6.57 -18.66
CA ALA A 652 29.99 -5.56 -18.24
C ALA A 652 30.06 -5.40 -16.70
N LEU A 653 29.05 -5.85 -15.95
CA LEU A 653 28.92 -5.69 -14.49
C LEU A 653 29.48 -6.90 -13.73
N GLN A 654 30.80 -7.12 -13.81
CA GLN A 654 31.47 -8.29 -13.21
C GLN A 654 31.41 -8.37 -11.66
N SER A 655 31.08 -7.26 -10.99
CA SER A 655 30.90 -7.20 -9.53
C SER A 655 29.48 -7.55 -9.06
N LEU A 656 28.57 -7.89 -9.98
CA LEU A 656 27.16 -8.09 -9.68
C LEU A 656 26.95 -9.30 -8.78
N GLN A 657 26.28 -9.09 -7.64
CA GLN A 657 25.93 -10.11 -6.66
C GLN A 657 24.44 -10.48 -6.72
N ALA A 658 23.57 -9.56 -7.12
CA ALA A 658 22.13 -9.78 -7.22
C ALA A 658 21.54 -9.22 -8.52
N ILE A 659 20.64 -9.98 -9.15
CA ILE A 659 19.88 -9.49 -10.31
C ILE A 659 18.41 -9.92 -10.24
N GLY A 660 17.51 -8.96 -10.45
CA GLY A 660 16.08 -9.19 -10.63
C GLY A 660 15.64 -8.88 -12.05
N ILE A 661 14.80 -9.72 -12.64
CA ILE A 661 14.22 -9.56 -13.97
C ILE A 661 12.72 -9.86 -13.86
N ALA A 662 11.87 -8.86 -13.97
CA ALA A 662 10.43 -8.98 -13.75
C ALA A 662 9.60 -8.43 -14.92
N GLY A 663 8.63 -9.22 -15.38
CA GLY A 663 7.57 -8.77 -16.27
C GLY A 663 6.33 -8.29 -15.53
N THR A 664 5.22 -8.17 -16.26
CA THR A 664 3.88 -7.89 -15.75
C THR A 664 2.89 -8.95 -16.22
N PRO A 665 1.80 -9.21 -15.46
CA PRO A 665 0.81 -10.23 -15.83
C PRO A 665 0.00 -9.93 -17.10
N ARG A 666 0.09 -8.70 -17.65
CA ARG A 666 -0.86 -8.19 -18.67
C ARG A 666 -0.38 -8.38 -20.10
N LYS A 667 0.91 -8.61 -20.32
CA LYS A 667 1.53 -8.72 -21.63
C LYS A 667 2.40 -9.96 -21.70
N LEU A 668 2.39 -10.65 -22.85
CA LEU A 668 3.25 -11.80 -23.08
C LEU A 668 4.69 -11.32 -23.28
N SER A 669 5.52 -11.46 -22.25
CA SER A 669 6.95 -11.19 -22.38
C SER A 669 7.63 -12.19 -23.33
N GLN A 670 8.59 -11.70 -24.12
CA GLN A 670 9.41 -12.50 -25.05
C GLN A 670 10.78 -12.92 -24.48
N PHE A 671 11.07 -12.54 -23.23
CA PHE A 671 12.34 -12.83 -22.59
C PHE A 671 12.52 -14.33 -22.32
N LYS A 672 13.67 -14.89 -22.72
CA LYS A 672 13.99 -16.32 -22.55
C LYS A 672 15.48 -16.64 -22.39
N ASP A 673 16.39 -15.71 -22.68
CA ASP A 673 17.83 -16.00 -22.73
C ASP A 673 18.56 -15.48 -21.49
N LEU A 674 19.09 -16.42 -20.69
CA LEU A 674 19.93 -16.14 -19.52
C LEU A 674 21.42 -16.42 -19.78
N SER A 675 21.81 -16.81 -21.00
CA SER A 675 23.21 -17.04 -21.36
C SER A 675 24.14 -15.85 -21.07
N PRO A 676 23.66 -14.59 -21.06
CA PRO A 676 24.52 -13.48 -20.68
C PRO A 676 25.02 -13.48 -19.23
N LEU A 677 24.39 -14.24 -18.33
CA LEU A 677 24.78 -14.27 -16.91
C LEU A 677 25.86 -15.31 -16.61
N THR A 678 26.22 -16.18 -17.57
CA THR A 678 27.07 -17.36 -17.38
C THR A 678 28.43 -17.06 -16.73
N ASP A 679 29.02 -15.90 -17.03
CA ASP A 679 30.37 -15.52 -16.60
C ASP A 679 30.38 -14.57 -15.39
N LEU A 680 29.24 -14.38 -14.70
CA LEU A 680 29.14 -13.50 -13.53
C LEU A 680 29.42 -14.26 -12.23
N ASP A 681 30.70 -14.57 -11.98
CA ASP A 681 31.17 -15.42 -10.88
C ASP A 681 30.76 -14.94 -9.46
N GLN A 682 30.44 -13.66 -9.30
CA GLN A 682 30.00 -13.07 -8.02
C GLN A 682 28.49 -13.13 -7.80
N LEU A 683 27.71 -13.54 -8.81
CA LEU A 683 26.26 -13.58 -8.71
C LEU A 683 25.82 -14.65 -7.71
N ARG A 684 25.00 -14.25 -6.72
CA ARG A 684 24.46 -15.10 -5.64
C ARG A 684 22.94 -15.12 -5.63
N TYR A 685 22.29 -14.04 -6.05
CA TYR A 685 20.83 -13.90 -6.02
C TYR A 685 20.32 -13.62 -7.43
N LEU A 686 19.45 -14.48 -7.93
CA LEU A 686 18.79 -14.30 -9.22
C LEU A 686 17.28 -14.44 -9.05
N THR A 687 16.55 -13.41 -9.47
CA THR A 687 15.09 -13.45 -9.57
C THR A 687 14.68 -13.24 -11.01
N VAL A 688 13.91 -14.17 -11.56
CA VAL A 688 13.20 -14.02 -12.83
C VAL A 688 11.74 -14.31 -12.58
N SER A 689 10.85 -13.36 -12.86
CA SER A 689 9.42 -13.51 -12.58
C SER A 689 8.53 -12.98 -13.71
N MET A 690 7.37 -13.59 -13.91
CA MET A 690 6.40 -13.19 -14.95
C MET A 690 6.96 -13.26 -16.39
N HIS A 691 7.83 -14.25 -16.65
CA HIS A 691 8.45 -14.48 -17.97
C HIS A 691 8.12 -15.90 -18.46
N PRO A 692 6.91 -16.15 -18.99
CA PRO A 692 6.45 -17.50 -19.36
C PRO A 692 7.24 -18.10 -20.54
N GLN A 693 8.01 -17.32 -21.30
CA GLN A 693 8.83 -17.88 -22.38
C GLN A 693 10.17 -18.47 -21.90
N LEU A 694 10.54 -18.26 -20.64
CA LEU A 694 11.72 -18.90 -20.05
C LEU A 694 11.40 -20.35 -19.71
N THR A 695 12.02 -21.29 -20.43
CA THR A 695 11.82 -22.74 -20.26
C THR A 695 13.09 -23.49 -19.89
N GLU A 696 14.27 -22.88 -20.05
CA GLU A 696 15.57 -23.51 -19.80
C GLU A 696 16.55 -22.54 -19.13
N ILE A 697 17.46 -23.07 -18.32
CA ILE A 697 18.45 -22.29 -17.56
C ILE A 697 19.85 -22.93 -17.58
N SER A 698 20.14 -23.77 -18.57
CA SER A 698 21.39 -24.55 -18.65
C SER A 698 22.65 -23.68 -18.61
N SER A 699 22.55 -22.42 -19.03
CA SER A 699 23.60 -21.41 -18.92
C SER A 699 24.01 -21.08 -17.48
N LEU A 700 23.12 -21.26 -16.51
CA LEU A 700 23.38 -20.89 -15.11
C LEU A 700 24.17 -21.95 -14.35
N GLN A 701 24.32 -23.17 -14.86
CA GLN A 701 24.78 -24.36 -14.12
C GLN A 701 26.16 -24.24 -13.44
N ASN A 702 26.99 -23.28 -13.85
CA ASN A 702 28.33 -23.07 -13.31
C ASN A 702 28.40 -21.91 -12.28
N LEU A 703 27.29 -21.18 -12.09
CA LEU A 703 27.23 -20.09 -11.13
C LEU A 703 27.10 -20.61 -9.70
N LYS A 704 27.52 -19.80 -8.73
CA LYS A 704 27.41 -20.12 -7.29
C LYS A 704 26.17 -19.45 -6.67
N LEU A 705 25.02 -19.60 -7.32
CA LEU A 705 23.76 -19.03 -6.85
C LEU A 705 23.36 -19.66 -5.50
N LYS A 706 23.00 -18.81 -4.54
CA LYS A 706 22.40 -19.20 -3.26
C LYS A 706 20.88 -19.11 -3.32
N ASN A 707 20.35 -18.08 -3.98
CA ASN A 707 18.91 -17.87 -4.11
C ASN A 707 18.53 -17.78 -5.58
N LEU A 708 17.54 -18.57 -5.97
CA LEU A 708 16.99 -18.59 -7.31
C LEU A 708 15.47 -18.52 -7.25
N THR A 709 14.90 -17.51 -7.90
CA THR A 709 13.46 -17.39 -8.12
C THR A 709 13.18 -17.46 -9.61
N LEU A 710 12.29 -18.37 -10.02
CA LEU A 710 11.80 -18.55 -11.39
C LEU A 710 10.26 -18.56 -11.42
N SER A 711 9.64 -17.64 -10.66
CA SER A 711 8.20 -17.66 -10.43
C SER A 711 7.39 -17.22 -11.65
N ASN A 712 6.29 -17.91 -11.93
CA ASN A 712 5.41 -17.68 -13.07
C ASN A 712 6.18 -17.68 -14.41
N THR A 713 7.02 -18.69 -14.58
CA THR A 713 7.74 -19.03 -15.81
C THR A 713 7.23 -20.37 -16.35
N ASN A 714 7.55 -20.75 -17.59
CA ASN A 714 7.27 -22.11 -18.07
C ASN A 714 8.44 -23.08 -17.84
N PHE A 715 9.32 -22.75 -16.90
CA PHE A 715 10.42 -23.63 -16.50
C PHE A 715 9.87 -24.89 -15.82
N SER A 716 10.41 -26.05 -16.20
CA SER A 716 9.94 -27.36 -15.71
C SER A 716 11.08 -28.37 -15.49
N ASP A 717 12.14 -28.34 -16.30
CA ASP A 717 13.27 -29.27 -16.17
C ASP A 717 14.31 -28.77 -15.14
N LEU A 718 14.29 -29.37 -13.95
CA LEU A 718 15.21 -29.03 -12.86
C LEU A 718 16.63 -29.62 -13.03
N SER A 719 16.91 -30.38 -14.09
CA SER A 719 18.21 -31.06 -14.28
C SER A 719 19.42 -30.12 -14.18
N SER A 720 19.25 -28.89 -14.66
CA SER A 720 20.29 -27.84 -14.65
C SER A 720 20.58 -27.28 -13.25
N LEU A 721 19.74 -27.55 -12.25
CA LEU A 721 19.91 -27.06 -10.87
C LEU A 721 20.86 -27.92 -10.03
N ARG A 722 21.14 -29.18 -10.42
CA ARG A 722 21.87 -30.17 -9.60
C ARG A 722 23.23 -29.71 -9.07
N LYS A 723 23.90 -28.80 -9.80
CA LYS A 723 25.24 -28.30 -9.48
C LYS A 723 25.23 -26.98 -8.70
N LEU A 724 24.08 -26.34 -8.56
CA LEU A 724 23.96 -25.04 -7.93
C LEU A 724 23.89 -25.20 -6.40
N PRO A 725 24.68 -24.43 -5.63
CA PRO A 725 24.66 -24.48 -4.16
C PRO A 725 23.49 -23.66 -3.60
N LEU A 726 22.26 -23.98 -4.03
CA LEU A 726 21.07 -23.22 -3.65
C LEU A 726 20.74 -23.47 -2.18
N GLU A 727 20.46 -22.38 -1.47
CA GLU A 727 19.88 -22.31 -0.11
C GLU A 727 18.38 -22.00 -0.18
N ARG A 728 17.95 -21.20 -1.16
CA ARG A 728 16.52 -20.89 -1.41
C ARG A 728 16.16 -21.07 -2.89
N LEU A 729 15.05 -21.76 -3.13
CA LEU A 729 14.49 -21.95 -4.47
C LEU A 729 12.99 -21.61 -4.48
N ASP A 730 12.61 -20.66 -5.32
CA ASP A 730 11.21 -20.29 -5.57
C ASP A 730 10.83 -20.61 -7.01
N LEU A 731 9.87 -21.52 -7.17
CA LEU A 731 9.30 -21.96 -8.44
C LEU A 731 7.77 -21.73 -8.48
N ASN A 732 7.25 -20.80 -7.67
CA ASN A 732 5.82 -20.53 -7.57
C ASN A 732 5.21 -20.23 -8.96
N GLY A 733 4.11 -20.89 -9.33
CA GLY A 733 3.43 -20.69 -10.62
C GLY A 733 4.21 -21.20 -11.84
N SER A 734 5.25 -22.01 -11.65
CA SER A 734 6.00 -22.66 -12.75
C SER A 734 5.34 -23.97 -13.21
N GLN A 735 5.91 -24.60 -14.25
CA GLN A 735 5.39 -25.85 -14.83
C GLN A 735 6.12 -27.09 -14.31
N VAL A 736 6.75 -26.98 -13.14
CA VAL A 736 7.49 -28.08 -12.51
C VAL A 736 6.56 -29.18 -12.00
N THR A 737 6.97 -30.43 -12.20
CA THR A 737 6.27 -31.64 -11.72
C THR A 737 7.23 -32.66 -11.13
N ASP A 738 8.42 -32.81 -11.72
CA ASP A 738 9.46 -33.73 -11.24
C ASP A 738 10.49 -33.02 -10.37
N LEU A 739 10.52 -33.38 -9.08
CA LEU A 739 11.49 -32.86 -8.11
C LEU A 739 12.78 -33.68 -8.01
N SER A 740 12.93 -34.78 -8.76
CA SER A 740 14.08 -35.70 -8.65
C SER A 740 15.43 -35.00 -8.64
N PRO A 741 15.69 -33.97 -9.49
CA PRO A 741 16.97 -33.26 -9.47
C PRO A 741 17.28 -32.50 -8.17
N LEU A 742 16.28 -32.15 -7.36
CA LEU A 742 16.49 -31.44 -6.09
C LEU A 742 17.13 -32.31 -5.01
N SER A 743 17.02 -33.64 -5.11
CA SER A 743 17.63 -34.59 -4.17
C SER A 743 19.16 -34.46 -4.08
N GLU A 744 19.81 -33.87 -5.09
CA GLU A 744 21.25 -33.64 -5.11
C GLU A 744 21.67 -32.31 -4.46
N ILE A 745 20.72 -31.41 -4.16
CA ILE A 745 20.98 -30.05 -3.66
C ILE A 745 20.92 -30.03 -2.13
N GLN A 746 21.95 -30.59 -1.49
CA GLN A 746 22.03 -30.78 -0.04
C GLN A 746 22.14 -29.48 0.79
N SER A 747 22.27 -28.33 0.13
CA SER A 747 22.27 -26.99 0.75
C SER A 747 20.89 -26.35 0.82
N LEU A 748 19.86 -26.95 0.24
CA LEU A 748 18.54 -26.32 0.09
C LEU A 748 17.79 -26.28 1.43
N ILE A 749 17.48 -25.06 1.88
CA ILE A 749 16.83 -24.76 3.18
C ILE A 749 15.37 -24.33 2.99
N VAL A 750 15.09 -23.54 1.95
CA VAL A 750 13.75 -23.03 1.67
C VAL A 750 13.31 -23.38 0.24
N LEU A 751 12.11 -23.95 0.13
CA LEU A 751 11.52 -24.35 -1.15
C LEU A 751 10.09 -23.82 -1.30
N GLU A 752 9.84 -23.06 -2.36
CA GLU A 752 8.51 -22.56 -2.71
C GLU A 752 8.01 -23.15 -4.03
N LEU A 753 6.85 -23.80 -3.99
CA LEU A 753 6.24 -24.54 -5.09
C LEU A 753 4.75 -24.21 -5.25
N ARG A 754 4.30 -23.05 -4.76
CA ARG A 754 2.87 -22.69 -4.79
C ARG A 754 2.36 -22.64 -6.22
N SER A 755 1.13 -23.12 -6.44
CA SER A 755 0.49 -23.12 -7.77
C SER A 755 1.32 -23.86 -8.84
N THR A 756 1.95 -24.98 -8.46
CA THR A 756 2.62 -25.92 -9.38
C THR A 756 1.86 -27.25 -9.44
N SER A 757 2.21 -28.15 -10.36
CA SER A 757 1.60 -29.49 -10.49
C SER A 757 2.46 -30.59 -9.86
N VAL A 758 3.21 -30.25 -8.82
CA VAL A 758 3.98 -31.23 -8.04
C VAL A 758 3.02 -32.09 -7.22
N SER A 759 3.27 -33.41 -7.23
CA SER A 759 2.54 -34.39 -6.43
C SER A 759 3.46 -35.31 -5.62
N ASP A 760 4.64 -35.64 -6.13
CA ASP A 760 5.60 -36.52 -5.46
C ASP A 760 6.68 -35.72 -4.71
N LEU A 761 6.68 -35.86 -3.38
CA LEU A 761 7.68 -35.25 -2.49
C LEU A 761 8.85 -36.19 -2.16
N SER A 762 8.86 -37.43 -2.66
CA SER A 762 9.93 -38.42 -2.40
C SER A 762 11.35 -37.87 -2.63
N PRO A 763 11.60 -37.04 -3.67
CA PRO A 763 12.92 -36.44 -3.89
C PRO A 763 13.41 -35.49 -2.78
N LEU A 764 12.51 -34.96 -1.95
CA LEU A 764 12.87 -34.01 -0.88
C LEU A 764 13.35 -34.71 0.39
N LYS A 765 13.18 -36.04 0.46
CA LYS A 765 13.52 -36.83 1.65
C LYS A 765 14.99 -36.68 2.02
N GLY A 766 15.25 -36.27 3.25
CA GLY A 766 16.60 -36.13 3.80
C GLY A 766 17.28 -34.79 3.50
N LEU A 767 16.64 -33.89 2.74
CA LEU A 767 17.13 -32.53 2.58
C LEU A 767 16.96 -31.71 3.88
N PRO A 768 17.84 -30.74 4.17
CA PRO A 768 17.79 -29.93 5.38
C PRO A 768 16.76 -28.78 5.30
N LEU A 769 15.60 -29.04 4.68
CA LEU A 769 14.55 -28.04 4.47
C LEU A 769 13.96 -27.61 5.81
N THR A 770 13.91 -26.29 6.06
CA THR A 770 13.25 -25.69 7.22
C THR A 770 11.92 -25.04 6.85
N GLU A 771 11.75 -24.65 5.59
CA GLU A 771 10.51 -24.04 5.08
C GLU A 771 10.12 -24.65 3.74
N ILE A 772 8.86 -25.11 3.65
CA ILE A 772 8.28 -25.57 2.38
C ILE A 772 6.89 -24.97 2.21
N TYR A 773 6.64 -24.44 1.02
CA TYR A 773 5.35 -23.86 0.64
C TYR A 773 4.77 -24.57 -0.60
N LEU A 774 3.70 -25.31 -0.40
CA LEU A 774 3.02 -26.22 -1.34
C LEU A 774 1.59 -25.78 -1.65
N SER A 775 1.20 -24.54 -1.31
CA SER A 775 -0.15 -24.05 -1.55
C SER A 775 -0.61 -24.27 -3.00
N HIS A 776 -1.82 -24.78 -3.23
CA HIS A 776 -2.36 -25.05 -4.56
C HIS A 776 -1.49 -25.99 -5.42
N THR A 777 -1.08 -27.13 -4.85
CA THR A 777 -0.37 -28.21 -5.56
C THR A 777 -1.16 -29.52 -5.52
N ASP A 778 -0.73 -30.51 -6.30
CA ASP A 778 -1.36 -31.85 -6.38
C ASP A 778 -0.81 -32.83 -5.32
N VAL A 779 -0.18 -32.32 -4.26
CA VAL A 779 0.39 -33.12 -3.17
C VAL A 779 -0.73 -33.74 -2.34
N SER A 780 -0.59 -35.03 -2.03
CA SER A 780 -1.51 -35.77 -1.14
C SER A 780 -0.81 -36.58 -0.05
N ASP A 781 0.49 -36.87 -0.19
CA ASP A 781 1.28 -37.66 0.75
C ASP A 781 2.44 -36.84 1.34
N LEU A 782 2.43 -36.67 2.66
CA LEU A 782 3.50 -35.98 3.41
C LEU A 782 4.56 -36.94 3.96
N SER A 783 4.41 -38.26 3.81
CA SER A 783 5.36 -39.27 4.32
C SER A 783 6.83 -39.00 3.94
N PRO A 784 7.14 -38.48 2.73
CA PRO A 784 8.52 -38.11 2.38
C PRO A 784 9.15 -37.03 3.27
N LEU A 785 8.34 -36.16 3.89
CA LEU A 785 8.81 -35.07 4.76
C LEU A 785 8.98 -35.51 6.22
N GLN A 786 8.63 -36.74 6.56
CA GLN A 786 8.68 -37.23 7.93
C GLN A 786 10.10 -37.10 8.52
N GLY A 787 10.21 -36.42 9.66
CA GLY A 787 11.48 -36.19 10.36
C GLY A 787 12.35 -35.09 9.75
N ALA A 788 11.86 -34.36 8.74
CA ALA A 788 12.54 -33.16 8.24
C ALA A 788 12.57 -32.07 9.32
N PRO A 789 13.60 -31.20 9.34
CA PRO A 789 13.74 -30.11 10.32
C PRO A 789 12.83 -28.91 9.98
N LEU A 790 11.61 -29.17 9.52
CA LEU A 790 10.68 -28.13 9.10
C LEU A 790 10.17 -27.33 10.28
N VAL A 791 10.35 -26.02 10.19
CA VAL A 791 9.81 -25.00 11.10
C VAL A 791 8.52 -24.42 10.52
N LYS A 792 8.46 -24.26 9.19
CA LYS A 792 7.28 -23.74 8.49
C LYS A 792 6.83 -24.69 7.40
N LEU A 793 5.54 -24.99 7.39
CA LEU A 793 4.93 -25.81 6.35
C LEU A 793 3.57 -25.24 5.96
N ASP A 794 3.42 -24.95 4.67
CA ASP A 794 2.17 -24.52 4.06
C ASP A 794 1.77 -25.51 2.97
N PHE A 795 0.59 -26.12 3.08
CA PHE A 795 0.00 -26.96 2.03
C PHE A 795 -1.49 -26.66 1.85
N THR A 796 -1.84 -25.39 1.98
CA THR A 796 -3.19 -24.87 1.72
C THR A 796 -3.67 -25.31 0.33
N SER A 797 -4.88 -25.85 0.23
CA SER A 797 -5.54 -26.23 -1.01
C SER A 797 -4.79 -27.31 -1.76
N THR A 798 -4.49 -28.39 -1.04
CA THR A 798 -3.89 -29.64 -1.54
C THR A 798 -4.82 -30.82 -1.22
N ASP A 799 -4.49 -32.03 -1.66
CA ASP A 799 -5.27 -33.24 -1.37
C ASP A 799 -4.78 -33.99 -0.11
N VAL A 800 -3.90 -33.37 0.68
CA VAL A 800 -3.39 -33.94 1.93
C VAL A 800 -4.51 -34.11 2.95
N THR A 801 -4.66 -35.35 3.44
CA THR A 801 -5.63 -35.72 4.49
C THR A 801 -5.00 -36.36 5.72
N ASP A 802 -3.82 -36.98 5.59
CA ASP A 802 -3.11 -37.63 6.69
C ASP A 802 -2.00 -36.72 7.24
N LEU A 803 -2.13 -36.35 8.53
CA LEU A 803 -1.14 -35.55 9.25
C LEU A 803 -0.14 -36.40 10.04
N THR A 804 -0.27 -37.72 10.05
CA THR A 804 0.64 -38.64 10.78
C THR A 804 2.13 -38.38 10.52
N PRO A 805 2.56 -38.06 9.27
CA PRO A 805 3.96 -37.73 8.99
C PRO A 805 4.51 -36.54 9.78
N LEU A 806 3.65 -35.63 10.25
CA LEU A 806 4.04 -34.40 10.98
C LEU A 806 4.42 -34.65 12.44
N LYS A 807 4.12 -35.84 12.98
CA LYS A 807 4.27 -36.13 14.40
C LYS A 807 5.73 -35.99 14.86
N GLY A 808 5.95 -35.15 15.87
CA GLY A 808 7.25 -34.91 16.49
C GLY A 808 8.20 -34.00 15.69
N MET A 809 7.71 -33.34 14.63
CA MET A 809 8.50 -32.36 13.87
C MET A 809 8.61 -31.02 14.61
N PRO A 810 9.67 -30.21 14.38
CA PRO A 810 9.89 -28.95 15.09
C PRO A 810 9.08 -27.78 14.49
N LEU A 811 7.85 -28.04 14.05
CA LEU A 811 7.01 -27.04 13.40
C LEU A 811 6.62 -25.94 14.39
N GLU A 812 6.81 -24.68 13.98
CA GLU A 812 6.31 -23.49 14.65
C GLU A 812 5.11 -22.89 13.92
N GLU A 813 5.06 -23.02 12.59
CA GLU A 813 3.99 -22.49 11.74
C GLU A 813 3.46 -23.58 10.79
N LEU A 814 2.16 -23.82 10.85
CA LEU A 814 1.48 -24.79 9.99
C LEU A 814 0.22 -24.15 9.37
N ILE A 815 0.23 -24.05 8.04
CA ILE A 815 -0.88 -23.48 7.28
C ILE A 815 -1.49 -24.55 6.37
N LEU A 816 -2.78 -24.82 6.55
CA LEU A 816 -3.53 -25.76 5.75
C LEU A 816 -5.01 -25.35 5.63
N ASN A 817 -5.65 -25.71 4.52
CA ASN A 817 -7.11 -25.54 4.37
C ASN A 817 -7.80 -26.71 3.63
N ASN A 818 -7.51 -27.93 4.07
CA ASN A 818 -7.99 -29.16 3.43
C ASN A 818 -9.10 -29.84 4.25
N LYS A 819 -9.60 -30.98 3.74
CA LYS A 819 -10.53 -31.89 4.45
C LYS A 819 -9.89 -32.63 5.64
N ILE A 820 -9.12 -31.91 6.44
CA ILE A 820 -8.56 -32.41 7.69
C ILE A 820 -9.67 -32.43 8.74
N SER A 821 -9.80 -33.56 9.43
CA SER A 821 -10.69 -33.71 10.57
C SER A 821 -9.96 -34.23 11.81
N ASP A 822 -8.92 -35.05 11.64
CA ASP A 822 -8.12 -35.59 12.74
C ASP A 822 -6.88 -34.74 13.02
N LEU A 823 -6.86 -34.09 14.18
CA LEU A 823 -5.72 -33.30 14.67
C LEU A 823 -4.79 -34.07 15.61
N THR A 824 -5.08 -35.34 15.92
CA THR A 824 -4.27 -36.17 16.83
C THR A 824 -2.78 -36.18 16.49
N PRO A 825 -2.37 -36.21 15.21
CA PRO A 825 -0.95 -36.15 14.85
C PRO A 825 -0.22 -34.87 15.26
N LEU A 826 -0.95 -33.76 15.46
CA LEU A 826 -0.38 -32.47 15.86
C LEU A 826 -0.13 -32.37 17.37
N GLN A 827 -0.62 -33.33 18.16
CA GLN A 827 -0.51 -33.29 19.61
C GLN A 827 0.97 -33.29 20.06
N GLY A 828 1.32 -32.30 20.88
CA GLY A 828 2.66 -32.16 21.46
C GLY A 828 3.68 -31.45 20.56
N LEU A 829 3.27 -30.96 19.38
CA LEU A 829 4.11 -30.08 18.57
C LEU A 829 4.28 -28.70 19.23
N THR A 830 5.32 -27.97 18.83
CA THR A 830 5.67 -26.62 19.32
C THR A 830 5.06 -25.50 18.49
N LEU A 831 3.92 -25.77 17.84
CA LEU A 831 3.24 -24.80 16.98
C LEU A 831 2.86 -23.54 17.77
N LYS A 832 3.20 -22.38 17.21
CA LYS A 832 2.74 -21.05 17.62
C LYS A 832 1.58 -20.60 16.75
N ASP A 833 1.69 -20.84 15.45
CA ASP A 833 0.71 -20.40 14.45
C ASP A 833 0.12 -21.62 13.74
N LEU A 834 -1.19 -21.80 13.87
CA LEU A 834 -1.92 -22.90 13.25
C LEU A 834 -3.13 -22.36 12.48
N HIS A 835 -3.09 -22.49 11.15
CA HIS A 835 -4.18 -22.11 10.28
C HIS A 835 -4.84 -23.37 9.72
N LEU A 836 -6.13 -23.52 10.02
CA LEU A 836 -7.00 -24.66 9.68
C LEU A 836 -8.24 -24.16 8.91
N ASP A 837 -8.08 -23.10 8.11
CA ASP A 837 -9.17 -22.49 7.35
C ASP A 837 -9.90 -23.58 6.53
N GLY A 838 -11.21 -23.54 6.34
CA GLY A 838 -11.93 -24.48 5.48
C GLY A 838 -11.92 -25.96 5.92
N SER A 839 -11.36 -26.30 7.08
CA SER A 839 -11.21 -27.69 7.52
C SER A 839 -12.51 -28.29 8.08
N GLU A 840 -12.53 -29.63 8.18
CA GLU A 840 -13.66 -30.42 8.69
C GLU A 840 -13.45 -30.80 10.17
N VAL A 841 -12.65 -30.02 10.90
CA VAL A 841 -12.31 -30.27 12.31
C VAL A 841 -13.54 -30.09 13.19
N THR A 842 -13.75 -31.06 14.08
CA THR A 842 -14.81 -31.03 15.11
C THR A 842 -14.28 -31.24 16.52
N ASP A 843 -13.18 -31.99 16.67
CA ASP A 843 -12.53 -32.27 17.95
C ASP A 843 -11.24 -31.46 18.10
N LEU A 844 -11.22 -30.56 19.09
CA LEU A 844 -10.04 -29.74 19.44
C LEU A 844 -9.22 -30.33 20.59
N ALA A 845 -9.60 -31.48 21.16
CA ALA A 845 -8.87 -32.11 22.26
C ALA A 845 -7.36 -32.31 21.99
N PRO A 846 -6.91 -32.63 20.76
CA PRO A 846 -5.48 -32.72 20.45
C PRO A 846 -4.70 -31.42 20.64
N LEU A 847 -5.35 -30.26 20.53
CA LEU A 847 -4.71 -28.94 20.66
C LEU A 847 -4.50 -28.51 22.11
N LYS A 848 -5.14 -29.18 23.06
CA LYS A 848 -5.16 -28.77 24.47
C LYS A 848 -3.75 -28.69 25.05
N GLY A 849 -3.39 -27.50 25.55
CA GLY A 849 -2.11 -27.25 26.21
C GLY A 849 -0.93 -27.00 25.26
N MET A 850 -1.17 -26.95 23.95
CA MET A 850 -0.15 -26.54 22.98
C MET A 850 0.20 -25.04 23.13
N PRO A 851 1.43 -24.61 22.79
CA PRO A 851 1.88 -23.23 22.95
C PRO A 851 1.42 -22.30 21.81
N LEU A 852 0.17 -22.47 21.34
CA LEU A 852 -0.39 -21.68 20.25
C LEU A 852 -0.62 -20.23 20.68
N GLU A 853 -0.21 -19.30 19.83
CA GLU A 853 -0.45 -17.85 19.91
C GLU A 853 -1.52 -17.41 18.91
N GLU A 854 -1.54 -18.02 17.72
CA GLU A 854 -2.51 -17.75 16.65
C GLU A 854 -3.20 -19.03 16.18
N LEU A 855 -4.53 -18.97 16.13
CA LEU A 855 -5.36 -20.08 15.67
C LEU A 855 -6.46 -19.58 14.74
N ASN A 856 -6.51 -20.14 13.54
CA ASN A 856 -7.47 -19.75 12.51
C ASN A 856 -8.33 -20.94 12.09
N PHE A 857 -9.64 -20.83 12.34
CA PHE A 857 -10.70 -21.77 11.93
C PHE A 857 -11.74 -21.09 11.04
N ASN A 858 -11.35 -20.08 10.27
CA ASN A 858 -12.26 -19.51 9.29
C ASN A 858 -12.81 -20.62 8.38
N HIS A 859 -14.07 -20.49 7.97
CA HIS A 859 -14.73 -21.44 7.08
C HIS A 859 -14.77 -22.89 7.60
N CYS A 860 -14.77 -23.10 8.92
CA CYS A 860 -14.95 -24.42 9.56
C CYS A 860 -16.40 -24.61 10.10
N PRO A 861 -17.39 -24.94 9.24
CA PRO A 861 -18.80 -24.92 9.62
C PRO A 861 -19.20 -26.02 10.62
N GLN A 862 -18.38 -27.05 10.80
CA GLN A 862 -18.65 -28.15 11.73
C GLN A 862 -18.13 -27.89 13.14
N LEU A 863 -17.28 -26.87 13.32
CA LEU A 863 -16.70 -26.53 14.60
C LEU A 863 -17.74 -25.89 15.53
N ARG A 864 -17.92 -26.48 16.72
CA ARG A 864 -18.93 -26.06 17.70
C ARG A 864 -18.40 -25.90 19.12
N ASP A 865 -17.49 -26.79 19.53
CA ASP A 865 -17.00 -26.85 20.90
C ASP A 865 -15.59 -26.24 21.01
N LEU A 866 -15.48 -25.18 21.82
CA LEU A 866 -14.20 -24.53 22.13
C LEU A 866 -13.63 -24.96 23.49
N SER A 867 -14.30 -25.83 24.24
CA SER A 867 -13.88 -26.26 25.58
C SER A 867 -12.42 -26.74 25.67
N PRO A 868 -11.88 -27.45 24.66
CA PRO A 868 -10.46 -27.83 24.68
C PRO A 868 -9.47 -26.67 24.65
N LEU A 869 -9.88 -25.48 24.18
CA LEU A 869 -9.04 -24.29 24.11
C LEU A 869 -8.97 -23.51 25.44
N GLN A 870 -9.81 -23.87 26.41
CA GLN A 870 -9.92 -23.14 27.67
C GLN A 870 -8.57 -23.07 28.41
N GLY A 871 -8.18 -21.84 28.76
CA GLY A 871 -6.94 -21.57 29.50
C GLY A 871 -5.65 -21.59 28.65
N MET A 872 -5.77 -21.73 27.33
CA MET A 872 -4.63 -21.57 26.41
C MET A 872 -4.19 -20.10 26.32
N LYS A 873 -2.93 -19.88 25.92
CA LYS A 873 -2.32 -18.54 25.81
C LYS A 873 -2.49 -17.91 24.41
N LEU A 874 -3.60 -18.21 23.75
CA LEU A 874 -3.91 -17.67 22.43
C LEU A 874 -4.07 -16.14 22.50
N GLN A 875 -3.41 -15.44 21.58
CA GLN A 875 -3.53 -13.99 21.37
C GLN A 875 -4.49 -13.68 20.21
N ARG A 876 -4.52 -14.51 19.17
CA ARG A 876 -5.32 -14.29 17.97
C ARG A 876 -6.16 -15.52 17.66
N LEU A 877 -7.49 -15.33 17.58
CA LEU A 877 -8.44 -16.40 17.27
C LEU A 877 -9.39 -15.96 16.15
N ARG A 878 -9.48 -16.76 15.09
CA ARG A 878 -10.41 -16.51 13.98
C ARG A 878 -11.40 -17.66 13.84
N LEU A 879 -12.68 -17.31 13.82
CA LEU A 879 -13.86 -18.19 13.87
C LEU A 879 -14.93 -17.68 12.88
N TYR A 880 -14.52 -17.14 11.73
CA TYR A 880 -15.45 -16.68 10.71
C TYR A 880 -16.13 -17.86 10.00
N GLN A 881 -17.45 -17.83 9.82
CA GLN A 881 -18.24 -18.93 9.23
C GLN A 881 -18.06 -20.28 9.96
N THR A 882 -18.19 -20.25 11.29
CA THR A 882 -18.26 -21.44 12.15
C THR A 882 -19.67 -21.61 12.75
N ASP A 883 -19.96 -22.75 13.39
CA ASP A 883 -21.23 -22.99 14.12
C ASP A 883 -21.02 -22.93 15.65
N VAL A 884 -20.01 -22.18 16.10
CA VAL A 884 -19.72 -21.94 17.52
C VAL A 884 -20.83 -21.06 18.11
N ARG A 885 -21.38 -21.51 19.25
CA ARG A 885 -22.47 -20.83 19.96
C ARG A 885 -22.13 -20.45 21.40
N ASP A 886 -21.26 -21.24 22.03
CA ASP A 886 -20.83 -21.02 23.41
C ASP A 886 -19.41 -20.44 23.44
N LEU A 887 -19.29 -19.23 23.99
CA LEU A 887 -18.02 -18.52 24.15
C LEU A 887 -17.46 -18.65 25.57
N THR A 888 -18.13 -19.36 26.48
CA THR A 888 -17.66 -19.58 27.86
C THR A 888 -16.22 -20.10 27.95
N PRO A 889 -15.75 -20.98 27.04
CA PRO A 889 -14.34 -21.41 27.05
C PRO A 889 -13.31 -20.29 26.87
N LEU A 890 -13.71 -19.13 26.33
CA LEU A 890 -12.81 -17.99 26.09
C LEU A 890 -12.54 -17.15 27.35
N ILE A 891 -13.31 -17.36 28.43
CA ILE A 891 -13.19 -16.56 29.66
C ILE A 891 -11.77 -16.67 30.24
N GLY A 892 -11.14 -15.52 30.47
CA GLY A 892 -9.81 -15.41 31.07
C GLY A 892 -8.65 -15.73 30.12
N MET A 893 -8.91 -15.96 28.83
CA MET A 893 -7.85 -16.10 27.83
C MET A 893 -7.24 -14.74 27.47
N PRO A 894 -5.93 -14.67 27.15
CA PRO A 894 -5.25 -13.42 26.82
C PRO A 894 -5.44 -13.01 25.35
N LEU A 895 -6.66 -13.15 24.82
CA LEU A 895 -6.94 -12.84 23.41
C LEU A 895 -6.91 -11.33 23.17
N GLU A 896 -6.10 -10.90 22.19
CA GLU A 896 -6.01 -9.53 21.71
C GLU A 896 -6.81 -9.31 20.41
N GLU A 897 -6.86 -10.32 19.52
CA GLU A 897 -7.67 -10.29 18.29
C GLU A 897 -8.66 -11.47 18.27
N LEU A 898 -9.94 -11.15 18.09
CA LEU A 898 -11.00 -12.12 17.85
C LEU A 898 -11.77 -11.75 16.58
N ARG A 899 -11.79 -12.66 15.59
CA ARG A 899 -12.73 -12.57 14.47
C ARG A 899 -13.79 -13.63 14.64
N LEU A 900 -14.99 -13.23 15.00
CA LEU A 900 -16.11 -14.12 15.28
C LEU A 900 -17.22 -13.92 14.24
N GLY A 901 -17.39 -14.90 13.36
CA GLY A 901 -18.47 -14.94 12.39
C GLY A 901 -19.33 -16.18 12.60
N ALA A 902 -20.04 -16.27 13.72
CA ALA A 902 -20.71 -17.48 14.19
C ALA A 902 -22.10 -17.16 14.78
N PRO A 903 -23.04 -18.11 14.89
CA PRO A 903 -24.40 -17.88 15.41
C PRO A 903 -24.43 -17.74 16.95
N VAL A 904 -23.72 -16.75 17.48
CA VAL A 904 -23.68 -16.42 18.91
C VAL A 904 -24.75 -15.40 19.30
N SER A 905 -25.54 -15.71 20.33
CA SER A 905 -26.51 -14.77 20.92
C SER A 905 -26.01 -14.13 22.22
N ASN A 906 -25.05 -14.74 22.90
CA ASN A 906 -24.50 -14.27 24.17
C ASN A 906 -22.98 -14.03 24.08
N ILE A 907 -22.59 -12.76 24.17
CA ILE A 907 -21.18 -12.34 24.18
C ILE A 907 -20.68 -11.93 25.57
N THR A 908 -21.45 -12.18 26.63
CA THR A 908 -21.02 -11.94 28.02
C THR A 908 -19.64 -12.55 28.37
N PRO A 909 -19.28 -13.74 27.87
CA PRO A 909 -17.94 -14.30 28.09
C PRO A 909 -16.78 -13.41 27.61
N LEU A 910 -17.01 -12.45 26.71
CA LEU A 910 -15.97 -11.57 26.19
C LEU A 910 -15.62 -10.40 27.12
N ARG A 911 -16.46 -10.10 28.13
CA ARG A 911 -16.40 -8.88 28.94
C ARG A 911 -15.04 -8.59 29.60
N ASP A 912 -14.37 -9.64 30.07
CA ASP A 912 -13.13 -9.54 30.85
C ASP A 912 -11.91 -10.04 30.04
N ILE A 913 -12.04 -10.17 28.72
CA ILE A 913 -10.96 -10.55 27.81
C ILE A 913 -10.25 -9.28 27.32
N PRO A 914 -8.90 -9.23 27.25
CA PRO A 914 -8.13 -8.05 26.84
C PRO A 914 -8.14 -7.82 25.32
N LEU A 915 -9.31 -7.88 24.68
CA LEU A 915 -9.47 -7.69 23.25
C LEU A 915 -9.13 -6.24 22.85
N LYS A 916 -8.28 -6.10 21.84
CA LYS A 916 -8.00 -4.85 21.12
C LYS A 916 -8.72 -4.83 19.78
N HIS A 917 -8.76 -5.96 19.08
CA HIS A 917 -9.37 -6.08 17.77
C HIS A 917 -10.51 -7.10 17.81
N LEU A 918 -11.74 -6.65 17.60
CA LEU A 918 -12.91 -7.51 17.52
C LEU A 918 -13.63 -7.31 16.19
N GLN A 919 -13.68 -8.36 15.37
CA GLN A 919 -14.65 -8.44 14.29
C GLN A 919 -15.77 -9.39 14.73
N LEU A 920 -17.01 -8.90 14.76
CA LEU A 920 -18.16 -9.63 15.24
C LEU A 920 -19.24 -9.66 14.17
N GLN A 921 -19.66 -10.85 13.77
CA GLN A 921 -20.73 -11.06 12.82
C GLN A 921 -21.62 -12.21 13.28
N SER A 922 -22.85 -11.88 13.66
CA SER A 922 -23.84 -12.87 14.06
C SER A 922 -25.26 -12.37 13.83
N GLU A 923 -26.10 -13.20 13.21
CA GLU A 923 -27.53 -12.88 13.03
C GLU A 923 -28.35 -13.04 14.33
N GLU A 924 -27.84 -13.77 15.34
CA GLU A 924 -28.56 -14.07 16.59
C GLU A 924 -28.27 -13.06 17.72
N LEU A 925 -27.33 -12.15 17.51
CA LEU A 925 -26.89 -11.20 18.51
C LEU A 925 -27.83 -10.00 18.59
N THR A 926 -28.30 -9.69 19.80
CA THR A 926 -29.25 -8.60 20.06
C THR A 926 -28.80 -7.64 21.17
N ASP A 927 -27.74 -7.97 21.90
CA ASP A 927 -27.21 -7.16 23.00
C ASP A 927 -25.69 -7.05 22.91
N LEU A 928 -25.21 -5.81 22.78
CA LEU A 928 -23.80 -5.45 22.78
C LEU A 928 -23.31 -4.90 24.13
N SER A 929 -24.20 -4.76 25.12
CA SER A 929 -23.87 -4.25 26.44
C SER A 929 -22.69 -4.95 27.12
N PRO A 930 -22.41 -6.26 26.90
CA PRO A 930 -21.23 -6.89 27.49
C PRO A 930 -19.88 -6.41 26.94
N LEU A 931 -19.86 -5.72 25.80
CA LEU A 931 -18.63 -5.10 25.27
C LEU A 931 -18.26 -3.81 26.01
N LYS A 932 -19.14 -3.29 26.86
CA LYS A 932 -18.92 -2.04 27.58
C LYS A 932 -17.72 -2.16 28.52
N GLY A 933 -16.71 -1.33 28.28
CA GLY A 933 -15.50 -1.25 29.10
C GLY A 933 -14.34 -2.13 28.62
N ILE A 934 -14.53 -2.89 27.53
CA ILE A 934 -13.42 -3.57 26.84
C ILE A 934 -12.60 -2.52 26.05
N PRO A 935 -11.27 -2.47 26.16
CA PRO A 935 -10.41 -1.48 25.49
C PRO A 935 -10.17 -1.82 24.01
N LEU A 936 -11.24 -1.90 23.22
CA LEU A 936 -11.15 -2.19 21.79
C LEU A 936 -10.56 -1.00 21.01
N GLU A 937 -9.45 -1.23 20.31
CA GLU A 937 -8.85 -0.34 19.31
C GLU A 937 -9.56 -0.45 17.95
N TYR A 938 -10.12 -1.62 17.64
CA TYR A 938 -10.85 -1.90 16.41
C TYR A 938 -12.08 -2.75 16.71
N LEU A 939 -13.27 -2.27 16.32
CA LEU A 939 -14.52 -3.02 16.35
C LEU A 939 -15.18 -2.99 14.97
N LYS A 940 -15.36 -4.15 14.35
CA LYS A 940 -16.12 -4.30 13.11
C LYS A 940 -17.34 -5.19 13.36
N LEU A 941 -18.53 -4.62 13.21
CA LEU A 941 -19.78 -5.35 13.27
C LEU A 941 -20.26 -5.69 11.85
N GLY A 942 -20.54 -6.97 11.57
CA GLY A 942 -21.13 -7.44 10.31
C GLY A 942 -22.49 -8.09 10.54
N TYR A 943 -23.43 -7.95 9.59
CA TYR A 943 -24.75 -8.64 9.55
C TYR A 943 -25.37 -8.98 10.93
N CYS A 944 -25.60 -7.97 11.76
CA CYS A 944 -26.47 -8.06 12.95
C CYS A 944 -27.85 -7.54 12.50
N ARG A 945 -28.87 -8.42 12.38
CA ARG A 945 -30.17 -8.04 11.79
C ARG A 945 -31.05 -7.15 12.67
N GLN A 946 -30.68 -6.95 13.93
CA GLN A 946 -31.43 -6.17 14.91
C GLN A 946 -30.56 -5.13 15.59
#